data_AF-A0A813EYR6-F1
#
_entry.id   AF-A0A813EYR6-F1
#
_cell.length_a   1.000
_cell.length_b   1.000
_cell.length_c   1.000
_cell.angle_alpha   90.00
_cell.angle_beta   90.00
_cell.angle_gamma   90.00
#
_symmetry.space_group_name_H-M   'P 1'
#
loop_
_entity.id
_entity.type
_entity.pdbx_description
1 polymer ?
#
loop_
_entity_poly.entity_id
_entity_poly.type
_entity_poly.pdbx_seq_one_letter_code
_entity_poly.pdbx_strand_id
1 'polypeptide(L)'
;MYCVLGHFSHAVKLSSPPLKRAKNKRTAPAVPRPSQFENYDAYKLAISQLCRQARSHTVATFVQLRLHNKPEADRFLSTFFNKSKSFFIALTDEETGQLYDTRRALGLLSEDIQKKCSNTFPQDEVAAAQLKEQIQLIRKAGAPRTAPPGVPSTPLITTGDYPQQYSFEETCVTLDSICVSKVCLRCPYAALRSECLAGREVTHELVNMSRIVALVSTHWGTRCISNIRKSGPRIVRKAKHLRPVSLAVDLLAVVDSLWLRRCRLRIETFVGPNQMGGRFDAVVAVVVVILLVQLRSYQGLDSYLFQADAQWAFDTASHHATLLAVYSAGVAGAEWRLFDDMISMDKVSVQLTGVVSQTFSFVAGIAQGRKLSLHTFMSGFSLLEDIMNAVQRTASPILPSFARDVLDTVARMAPTVVPRMLLTQQSVASVVQELRHLCADQGYDDQTVRHRTQALLLTLPTQIERQRALEALGTGPSGPFFFVDDVTAPYACIEDVAQIVSIALPQYERFAKAKFNYGLNKTAVLPMLQAPVPATDEVGCPVAFEYKQLGVLIDSQLTFDPRLRHVLRVGQALFLELSQVCETIGFSVPVAAAQTLVRVVPIVLYAAEILALHGQAEAKLNTLQAGWAKTLLGCRNSQWMRGSLAVAQCGWQTRLGTLMVERIIVGLARIQTYPAWHPAAVMCFLTEDSLADTWVSRVHGLMNNIALETPIPTVWKSGLFPPGILKLAQKDASVRRAVLKTYRLQVVRPALATRDAAAFRKDADKVPYGFGCCFRSLQQGLMPLPAAFFVAVGRAPSGHQVL
;
A
#
# COMPACT_ATOMS: atom_id res chain seq x y z
N MET A 1 42.60 14.42 -12.56
CA MET A 1 43.36 14.84 -11.36
C MET A 1 42.93 16.23 -10.83
N TYR A 2 42.69 17.23 -11.69
CA TYR A 2 42.12 18.53 -11.26
C TYR A 2 40.68 18.49 -10.70
N CYS A 3 39.86 17.49 -11.05
CA CYS A 3 38.57 17.26 -10.37
C CYS A 3 38.70 16.84 -8.91
N VAL A 4 39.82 16.20 -8.51
CA VAL A 4 40.03 15.66 -7.16
C VAL A 4 40.40 16.76 -6.16
N LEU A 5 41.07 17.83 -6.61
CA LEU A 5 41.42 18.97 -5.75
C LEU A 5 40.21 19.92 -5.50
N GLY A 6 39.23 19.97 -6.41
CA GLY A 6 37.95 20.62 -6.17
C GLY A 6 37.03 19.87 -5.18
N HIS A 7 37.32 18.59 -4.90
CA HIS A 7 36.50 17.76 -4.00
C HIS A 7 36.76 17.99 -2.50
N PHE A 8 37.92 18.53 -2.10
CA PHE A 8 38.23 18.78 -0.69
C PHE A 8 37.76 20.16 -0.19
N SER A 9 37.71 21.20 -1.04
CA SER A 9 37.30 22.55 -0.62
C SER A 9 35.76 22.77 -0.56
N HIS A 10 34.96 21.80 -1.00
CA HIS A 10 33.50 21.82 -0.90
C HIS A 10 32.91 20.81 0.10
N ALA A 11 33.76 20.08 0.83
CA ALA A 11 33.36 19.07 1.81
C ALA A 11 32.63 19.63 3.05
N VAL A 12 32.57 20.97 3.22
CA VAL A 12 31.71 21.64 4.22
C VAL A 12 30.96 22.81 3.57
N LYS A 13 30.15 22.51 2.55
CA LYS A 13 28.93 23.29 2.31
C LYS A 13 27.75 22.34 2.43
N LEU A 14 27.38 22.12 3.69
CA LEU A 14 26.04 21.72 4.09
C LEU A 14 25.04 22.44 3.18
N SER A 15 24.28 21.65 2.43
CA SER A 15 23.08 22.13 1.77
C SER A 15 22.09 22.56 2.85
N SER A 16 22.28 23.77 3.36
CA SER A 16 21.18 24.59 3.82
C SER A 16 20.12 24.59 2.72
N PRO A 17 18.80 24.61 3.05
CA PRO A 17 17.76 24.78 2.04
C PRO A 17 18.15 26.00 1.18
N PRO A 18 17.82 26.05 -0.12
CA PRO A 18 18.35 27.05 -1.03
C PRO A 18 17.93 28.46 -0.59
N LEU A 19 18.72 29.07 0.30
CA LEU A 19 18.78 30.48 0.60
C LEU A 19 19.86 31.08 -0.30
N LYS A 20 19.71 30.83 -1.61
CA LYS A 20 20.33 31.62 -2.68
C LYS A 20 19.27 31.96 -3.72
N ARG A 21 18.21 32.64 -3.27
CA ARG A 21 17.66 33.74 -4.07
C ARG A 21 18.41 35.01 -3.67
N ALA A 22 19.54 35.24 -4.33
CA ALA A 22 20.22 36.53 -4.29
C ALA A 22 20.31 37.03 -5.73
N LYS A 23 19.38 37.92 -6.08
CA LYS A 23 19.47 39.09 -6.95
C LYS A 23 18.04 39.51 -7.34
N ASN A 24 17.33 39.97 -6.31
CA ASN A 24 16.12 40.81 -6.32
C ASN A 24 15.46 40.70 -4.93
N LYS A 25 16.22 41.03 -3.88
CA LYS A 25 15.59 41.38 -2.60
C LYS A 25 14.96 42.77 -2.79
N ARG A 26 13.76 42.82 -3.38
CA ARG A 26 12.76 43.71 -2.81
C ARG A 26 12.55 43.15 -1.41
N THR A 27 13.11 43.84 -0.41
CA THR A 27 12.85 43.58 1.00
C THR A 27 11.35 43.32 1.14
N ALA A 28 10.98 42.14 1.64
CA ALA A 28 9.59 41.90 1.98
C ALA A 28 9.17 43.07 2.89
N PRO A 29 8.08 43.78 2.57
CA PRO A 29 7.65 44.92 3.37
C PRO A 29 7.59 44.49 4.84
N ALA A 30 8.32 45.21 5.70
CA ALA A 30 8.39 44.89 7.12
C ALA A 30 6.96 44.88 7.68
N VAL A 31 6.60 43.83 8.43
CA VAL A 31 5.27 43.74 9.05
C VAL A 31 5.11 44.96 9.96
N PRO A 32 4.10 45.82 9.72
CA PRO A 32 3.87 46.99 10.54
C PRO A 32 3.74 46.60 12.02
N ARG A 33 4.26 47.41 12.94
CA ARG A 33 4.10 47.20 14.38
C ARG A 33 2.88 47.99 14.88
N PRO A 34 2.10 47.49 15.85
CA PRO A 34 0.96 48.24 16.40
C PRO A 34 1.34 49.65 16.88
N SER A 35 2.55 49.82 17.43
CA SER A 35 3.10 51.10 17.90
C SER A 35 3.34 52.15 16.80
N GLN A 36 3.19 51.79 15.53
CA GLN A 36 3.38 52.70 14.38
C GLN A 36 2.08 53.35 13.91
N PHE A 37 0.95 53.09 14.58
CA PHE A 37 -0.36 53.58 14.17
C PHE A 37 -1.04 54.27 15.35
N GLU A 38 -1.75 55.35 15.04
CA GLU A 38 -2.48 56.17 16.02
C GLU A 38 -3.58 55.38 16.74
N ASN A 39 -4.17 54.39 16.07
CA ASN A 39 -5.17 53.51 16.64
C ASN A 39 -5.14 52.11 16.02
N TYR A 40 -5.82 51.18 16.68
CA TYR A 40 -5.85 49.76 16.30
C TYR A 40 -6.53 49.52 14.94
N ASP A 41 -7.46 50.37 14.53
CA ASP A 41 -8.17 50.25 13.25
C ASP A 41 -7.29 50.67 12.06
N ALA A 42 -6.45 51.70 12.22
CA ALA A 42 -5.42 52.08 11.26
C ALA A 42 -4.37 50.96 11.09
N TYR A 43 -3.97 50.32 12.19
CA TYR A 43 -3.10 49.14 12.15
C TYR A 43 -3.75 47.96 11.40
N LYS A 44 -5.03 47.63 11.70
CA LYS A 44 -5.79 46.60 10.98
C LYS A 44 -5.88 46.88 9.48
N LEU A 45 -6.12 48.14 9.10
CA LEU A 45 -6.20 48.56 7.71
C LEU A 45 -4.87 48.36 6.99
N ALA A 46 -3.76 48.77 7.60
CA ALA A 46 -2.42 48.59 7.06
C ALA A 46 -2.03 47.11 6.91
N ILE A 47 -2.32 46.27 7.90
CA ILE A 47 -2.14 44.81 7.81
C ILE A 47 -3.01 44.23 6.69
N SER A 48 -4.25 44.68 6.56
CA SER A 48 -5.16 44.22 5.50
C SER A 48 -4.66 44.60 4.10
N GLN A 49 -4.10 45.80 3.92
CA GLN A 49 -3.49 46.24 2.66
C GLN A 49 -2.23 45.43 2.33
N LEU A 50 -1.35 45.20 3.31
CA LEU A 50 -0.16 44.36 3.17
C LEU A 50 -0.53 42.94 2.72
N CYS A 51 -1.53 42.33 3.37
CA CYS A 51 -2.04 41.02 2.99
C CYS A 51 -2.60 41.02 1.56
N ARG A 52 -3.37 42.05 1.16
CA ARG A 52 -3.88 42.19 -0.22
C ARG A 52 -2.75 42.28 -1.25
N GLN A 53 -1.71 43.05 -0.99
CA GLN A 53 -0.55 43.18 -1.88
C GLN A 53 0.20 41.84 -2.01
N ALA A 54 0.45 41.15 -0.89
CA ALA A 54 1.11 39.84 -0.89
C ALA A 54 0.31 38.78 -1.66
N ARG A 55 -1.02 38.75 -1.50
CA ARG A 55 -1.92 37.88 -2.26
C ARG A 55 -1.87 38.20 -3.75
N SER A 56 -2.01 39.47 -4.12
CA SER A 56 -1.98 39.93 -5.51
C SER A 56 -0.66 39.55 -6.20
N HIS A 57 0.47 39.72 -5.52
CA HIS A 57 1.78 39.30 -6.01
C HIS A 57 1.88 37.77 -6.20
N THR A 58 1.34 37.01 -5.25
CA THR A 58 1.33 35.54 -5.32
C THR A 58 0.50 35.05 -6.51
N VAL A 59 -0.70 35.60 -6.69
CA VAL A 59 -1.59 35.28 -7.81
C VAL A 59 -0.96 35.68 -9.14
N ALA A 60 -0.39 36.89 -9.24
CA ALA A 60 0.31 37.34 -10.44
C ALA A 60 1.48 36.41 -10.81
N THR A 61 2.28 36.00 -9.82
CA THR A 61 3.38 35.03 -10.01
C THR A 61 2.85 33.70 -10.52
N PHE A 62 1.76 33.19 -9.94
CA PHE A 62 1.14 31.95 -10.40
C PHE A 62 0.64 32.07 -11.85
N VAL A 63 -0.07 33.14 -12.20
CA VAL A 63 -0.60 33.36 -13.56
C VAL A 63 0.55 33.43 -14.57
N GLN A 64 1.60 34.19 -14.26
CA GLN A 64 2.81 34.28 -15.10
C GLN A 64 3.45 32.91 -15.30
N LEU A 65 3.68 32.16 -14.22
CA LEU A 65 4.21 30.80 -14.33
C LEU A 65 3.26 29.88 -15.11
N ARG A 66 1.95 30.03 -14.96
CA ARG A 66 0.98 29.17 -15.65
C ARG A 66 0.98 29.39 -17.16
N LEU A 67 1.21 30.64 -17.61
CA LEU A 67 1.34 31.00 -19.02
C LEU A 67 2.65 30.51 -19.63
N HIS A 68 3.77 30.60 -18.91
CA HIS A 68 5.11 30.32 -19.46
C HIS A 68 5.65 28.92 -19.14
N ASN A 69 5.32 28.34 -17.98
CA ASN A 69 5.86 27.07 -17.51
C ASN A 69 4.86 26.34 -16.59
N LYS A 70 3.89 25.66 -17.19
CA LYS A 70 2.82 24.93 -16.48
C LYS A 70 3.35 23.99 -15.36
N PRO A 71 4.40 23.16 -15.58
CA PRO A 71 5.00 22.36 -14.51
C PRO A 71 5.56 23.17 -13.33
N GLU A 72 6.18 24.33 -13.59
CA GLU A 72 6.71 25.19 -12.54
C GLU A 72 5.58 25.90 -11.77
N ALA A 73 4.50 26.29 -12.46
CA ALA A 73 3.28 26.79 -11.81
C ALA A 73 2.67 25.75 -10.86
N ASP A 74 2.62 24.48 -11.27
CA ASP A 74 2.12 23.39 -10.42
C ASP A 74 3.05 23.12 -9.22
N ARG A 75 4.39 23.24 -9.40
CA ARG A 75 5.35 23.22 -8.27
C ARG A 75 5.15 24.40 -7.33
N PHE A 76 4.97 25.61 -7.88
CA PHE A 76 4.74 26.83 -7.12
C PHE A 76 3.47 26.71 -6.28
N LEU A 77 2.34 26.31 -6.88
CA LEU A 77 1.10 25.98 -6.15
C LEU A 77 1.37 24.94 -5.06
N SER A 78 2.10 23.89 -5.40
CA SER A 78 2.45 22.84 -4.44
C SER A 78 3.21 23.36 -3.24
N THR A 79 3.98 24.45 -3.31
CA THR A 79 4.64 25.03 -2.13
C THR A 79 3.65 25.56 -1.09
N PHE A 80 2.45 25.98 -1.49
CA PHE A 80 1.42 26.48 -0.58
C PHE A 80 0.62 25.33 0.03
N PHE A 81 0.29 24.32 -0.77
CA PHE A 81 -0.48 23.17 -0.32
C PHE A 81 0.37 22.11 0.38
N ASN A 82 1.68 22.03 0.10
CA ASN A 82 2.62 21.09 0.74
C ASN A 82 3.22 21.64 2.04
N LYS A 83 2.98 22.91 2.42
CA LYS A 83 3.23 23.41 3.79
C LYS A 83 2.45 22.60 4.85
N SER A 84 1.44 21.83 4.42
CA SER A 84 0.73 20.84 5.23
C SER A 84 1.55 19.57 5.56
N LYS A 85 2.63 19.30 4.82
CA LYS A 85 3.51 18.12 4.99
C LYS A 85 4.81 18.41 5.72
N SER A 86 5.23 19.68 5.84
CA SER A 86 6.37 20.02 6.70
C SER A 86 5.99 19.75 8.16
N PHE A 87 6.79 18.93 8.81
CA PHE A 87 6.71 18.63 10.24
C PHE A 87 8.01 19.10 10.88
N PHE A 88 7.96 19.38 12.18
CA PHE A 88 9.12 19.79 12.97
C PHE A 88 9.38 18.71 14.00
N ILE A 89 10.63 18.26 14.10
CA ILE A 89 11.06 17.39 15.18
C ILE A 89 11.50 18.30 16.32
N ALA A 90 10.75 18.30 17.41
CA ALA A 90 10.98 19.10 18.60
C ALA A 90 10.74 18.19 19.80
N LEU A 91 11.63 17.23 19.98
CA LEU A 91 11.48 16.19 20.99
C LEU A 91 11.44 16.83 22.38
N THR A 92 10.59 16.31 23.25
CA THR A 92 10.49 16.73 24.64
C THR A 92 10.80 15.59 25.57
N ASP A 93 11.29 15.97 26.74
CA ASP A 93 11.37 15.09 27.88
C ASP A 93 9.97 14.65 28.34
N GLU A 94 9.81 13.36 28.64
CA GLU A 94 8.49 12.80 28.95
C GLU A 94 8.00 13.18 30.35
N GLU A 95 8.91 13.42 31.29
CA GLU A 95 8.57 13.77 32.68
C GLU A 95 8.39 15.27 32.84
N THR A 96 9.34 16.05 32.30
CA THR A 96 9.36 17.51 32.48
C THR A 96 8.64 18.28 31.38
N GLY A 97 8.38 17.65 30.22
CA GLY A 97 7.80 18.31 29.05
C GLY A 97 8.72 19.32 28.36
N GLN A 98 9.96 19.50 28.85
CA GLN A 98 10.91 20.47 28.33
C GLN A 98 11.46 20.03 26.97
N LEU A 99 11.68 20.99 26.06
CA LEU A 99 12.26 20.74 24.75
C LEU A 99 13.74 20.33 24.86
N TYR A 100 14.10 19.26 24.17
CA TYR A 100 15.50 18.91 23.96
C TYR A 100 16.14 19.84 22.94
N ASP A 101 17.41 20.22 23.19
CA ASP A 101 18.24 20.82 22.17
C ASP A 101 18.53 19.82 21.03
N THR A 102 19.09 20.31 19.91
CA THR A 102 19.35 19.48 18.74
C THR A 102 20.32 18.32 19.03
N ARG A 103 21.31 18.52 19.92
CA ARG A 103 22.33 17.52 20.22
C ARG A 103 21.77 16.39 21.06
N ARG A 104 21.00 16.72 22.11
CA ARG A 104 20.30 15.76 22.96
C ARG A 104 19.21 15.01 22.20
N ALA A 105 18.44 15.72 21.37
CA ALA A 105 17.45 15.09 20.50
C ALA A 105 18.10 14.10 19.51
N LEU A 106 19.25 14.48 18.92
CA LEU A 106 20.01 13.61 18.03
C LEU A 106 20.59 12.38 18.75
N GLY A 107 21.09 12.56 19.99
CA GLY A 107 21.54 11.47 20.85
C GLY A 107 20.43 10.45 21.11
N LEU A 108 19.26 10.91 21.55
CA LEU A 108 18.09 10.06 21.80
C LEU A 108 17.62 9.28 20.57
N LEU A 109 17.63 9.92 19.39
CA LEU A 109 17.29 9.23 18.14
C LEU A 109 18.31 8.17 17.77
N SER A 110 19.60 8.44 18.03
CA SER A 110 20.69 7.49 17.79
C SER A 110 20.58 6.29 18.73
N GLU A 111 20.33 6.54 20.02
CA GLU A 111 20.12 5.50 21.04
C GLU A 111 18.87 4.65 20.74
N ASP A 112 17.75 5.26 20.34
CA ASP A 112 16.53 4.54 19.96
C ASP A 112 16.78 3.58 18.77
N ILE A 113 17.52 4.03 17.76
CA ILE A 113 17.88 3.20 16.61
C ILE A 113 18.85 2.09 17.01
N GLN A 114 19.89 2.42 17.79
CA GLN A 114 20.84 1.43 18.29
C GLN A 114 20.15 0.36 19.14
N LYS A 115 19.21 0.74 20.01
CA LYS A 115 18.45 -0.20 20.85
C LYS A 115 17.58 -1.15 20.03
N LYS A 116 17.01 -0.69 18.92
CA LYS A 116 16.24 -1.54 18.00
C LYS A 116 17.14 -2.54 17.28
N CYS A 117 18.26 -2.05 16.74
CA CYS A 117 19.15 -2.85 15.90
C CYS A 117 20.17 -3.69 16.69
N SER A 118 20.36 -3.42 17.98
CA SER A 118 21.02 -4.37 18.90
C SER A 118 20.17 -5.63 19.11
N ASN A 119 18.87 -5.50 18.83
CA ASN A 119 17.86 -6.55 18.85
C ASN A 119 17.99 -7.43 20.11
N THR A 120 17.48 -6.94 21.22
CA THR A 120 17.53 -7.63 22.52
C THR A 120 16.35 -8.57 22.74
N PHE A 121 15.61 -8.94 21.69
CA PHE A 121 14.51 -9.89 21.83
C PHE A 121 15.05 -11.30 22.18
N PRO A 122 14.27 -12.13 22.88
CA PRO A 122 14.66 -13.51 23.17
C PRO A 122 14.94 -14.29 21.89
N GLN A 123 15.91 -15.19 21.93
CA GLN A 123 16.25 -16.08 20.83
C GLN A 123 16.41 -17.51 21.33
N ASP A 124 16.09 -18.49 20.50
CA ASP A 124 16.51 -19.87 20.71
C ASP A 124 18.00 -20.00 20.38
N GLU A 125 18.83 -20.22 21.40
CA GLU A 125 20.29 -20.30 21.29
C GLU A 125 20.76 -21.45 20.39
N VAL A 126 20.05 -22.58 20.38
CA VAL A 126 20.41 -23.74 19.56
C VAL A 126 20.13 -23.44 18.09
N ALA A 127 18.93 -22.93 17.79
CA ALA A 127 18.57 -22.51 16.44
C ALA A 127 19.49 -21.38 15.92
N ALA A 128 19.85 -20.44 16.79
CA ALA A 128 20.77 -19.36 16.46
C ALA A 128 22.18 -19.87 16.12
N ALA A 129 22.69 -20.83 16.90
CA ALA A 129 23.98 -21.46 16.65
C ALA A 129 23.99 -22.22 15.31
N GLN A 130 22.95 -23.01 15.05
CA GLN A 130 22.77 -23.75 13.78
C GLN A 130 22.70 -22.80 12.58
N LEU A 131 21.91 -21.73 12.68
CA LEU A 131 21.80 -20.73 11.62
C LEU A 131 23.16 -20.06 11.34
N LYS A 132 23.92 -19.73 12.39
CA LYS A 132 25.26 -19.16 12.25
C LYS A 132 26.23 -20.14 11.59
N GLU A 133 26.17 -21.41 11.97
CA GLU A 133 26.98 -22.48 11.37
C GLU A 133 26.67 -22.65 9.88
N GLN A 134 25.39 -22.71 9.49
CA GLN A 134 24.97 -22.79 8.09
C GLN A 134 25.51 -21.62 7.25
N ILE A 135 25.40 -20.38 7.77
CA ILE A 135 25.96 -19.20 7.09
C ILE A 135 27.49 -19.31 6.97
N GLN A 136 28.18 -19.80 8.00
CA GLN A 136 29.63 -20.00 7.95
C GLN A 136 30.03 -21.05 6.91
N LEU A 137 29.26 -22.15 6.79
CA LEU A 137 29.47 -23.17 5.75
C LEU A 137 29.33 -22.56 4.35
N ILE A 138 28.28 -21.78 4.11
CA ILE A 138 28.07 -21.07 2.84
C ILE A 138 29.25 -20.12 2.54
N ARG A 139 29.68 -19.31 3.52
CA ARG A 139 30.82 -18.39 3.38
C ARG A 139 32.11 -19.13 3.03
N LYS A 140 32.46 -20.16 3.80
CA LYS A 140 33.67 -20.97 3.60
C LYS A 140 33.70 -21.63 2.22
N ALA A 141 32.55 -22.10 1.74
CA ALA A 141 32.42 -22.70 0.43
C ALA A 141 32.31 -21.69 -0.73
N GLY A 142 32.37 -20.37 -0.45
CA GLY A 142 32.28 -19.32 -1.47
C GLY A 142 30.88 -19.15 -2.07
N ALA A 143 29.83 -19.46 -1.31
CA ALA A 143 28.44 -19.50 -1.74
C ALA A 143 28.23 -20.37 -3.00
N PRO A 144 28.48 -21.69 -2.91
CA PRO A 144 28.45 -22.59 -4.06
C PRO A 144 27.05 -22.67 -4.69
N ARG A 145 26.97 -23.18 -5.92
CA ARG A 145 25.69 -23.33 -6.63
C ARG A 145 24.81 -24.41 -5.99
N THR A 146 25.44 -25.47 -5.53
CA THR A 146 24.81 -26.56 -4.78
C THR A 146 25.02 -26.34 -3.30
N ALA A 147 23.96 -26.44 -2.51
CA ALA A 147 24.02 -26.26 -1.07
C ALA A 147 25.02 -27.24 -0.42
N PRO A 148 25.89 -26.77 0.50
CA PRO A 148 26.71 -27.65 1.33
C PRO A 148 25.85 -28.59 2.19
N PRO A 149 26.40 -29.74 2.63
CA PRO A 149 25.71 -30.59 3.62
C PRO A 149 25.29 -29.79 4.86
N GLY A 150 24.06 -30.00 5.33
CA GLY A 150 23.50 -29.28 6.48
C GLY A 150 22.90 -27.90 6.16
N VAL A 151 22.98 -27.43 4.91
CA VAL A 151 22.34 -26.20 4.43
C VAL A 151 21.12 -26.55 3.58
N PRO A 152 20.00 -25.79 3.64
CA PRO A 152 18.85 -26.00 2.76
C PRO A 152 19.24 -26.02 1.28
N SER A 153 18.64 -26.96 0.52
CA SER A 153 18.91 -27.13 -0.90
C SER A 153 18.55 -25.88 -1.71
N THR A 154 19.37 -25.56 -2.71
CA THR A 154 19.13 -24.50 -3.68
C THR A 154 18.32 -25.01 -4.89
N PRO A 155 17.62 -24.13 -5.63
CA PRO A 155 17.03 -24.48 -6.92
C PRO A 155 18.09 -24.93 -7.93
N LEU A 156 17.68 -25.72 -8.94
CA LEU A 156 18.55 -26.24 -9.99
C LEU A 156 19.32 -25.14 -10.75
N ILE A 157 18.72 -23.98 -10.93
CA ILE A 157 19.32 -22.83 -11.63
C ILE A 157 19.50 -21.68 -10.64
N THR A 158 20.76 -21.34 -10.36
CA THR A 158 21.14 -20.29 -9.42
C THR A 158 21.66 -19.04 -10.14
N THR A 159 21.96 -17.96 -9.43
CA THR A 159 22.73 -16.84 -10.00
C THR A 159 24.19 -17.20 -10.24
N GLY A 160 24.71 -18.24 -9.57
CA GLY A 160 26.07 -18.72 -9.78
C GLY A 160 26.30 -19.29 -11.18
N ASP A 161 25.24 -19.71 -11.87
CA ASP A 161 25.26 -20.16 -13.27
C ASP A 161 25.44 -19.02 -14.28
N TYR A 162 25.36 -17.78 -13.81
CA TYR A 162 25.47 -16.56 -14.62
C TYR A 162 26.63 -15.69 -14.13
N PRO A 163 27.89 -16.14 -14.31
CA PRO A 163 29.06 -15.45 -13.77
C PRO A 163 29.39 -14.14 -14.51
N GLN A 164 28.75 -13.86 -15.66
CA GLN A 164 29.03 -12.69 -16.48
C GLN A 164 28.85 -11.38 -15.71
N GLN A 165 29.73 -10.42 -16.01
CA GLN A 165 29.66 -9.05 -15.51
C GLN A 165 28.34 -8.37 -15.91
N TYR A 166 28.01 -7.24 -15.28
CA TYR A 166 26.95 -6.38 -15.78
C TYR A 166 27.30 -5.94 -17.20
N SER A 167 26.32 -5.86 -18.09
CA SER A 167 26.53 -5.24 -19.39
C SER A 167 26.45 -3.71 -19.27
N PHE A 168 27.09 -3.01 -20.21
CA PHE A 168 27.01 -1.55 -20.26
C PHE A 168 25.55 -1.08 -20.44
N GLU A 169 24.76 -1.81 -21.22
CA GLU A 169 23.34 -1.57 -21.41
C GLU A 169 22.54 -1.75 -20.11
N GLU A 170 22.78 -2.82 -19.33
CA GLU A 170 22.13 -3.02 -18.03
C GLU A 170 22.39 -1.85 -17.08
N THR A 171 23.61 -1.33 -17.12
CA THR A 171 24.04 -0.17 -16.33
C THR A 171 23.35 1.10 -16.80
N CYS A 172 23.33 1.38 -18.11
CA CYS A 172 22.65 2.55 -18.66
C CYS A 172 21.16 2.56 -18.32
N VAL A 173 20.44 1.46 -18.55
CA VAL A 173 19.01 1.34 -18.20
C VAL A 173 18.79 1.57 -16.70
N THR A 174 19.72 1.11 -15.86
CA THR A 174 19.68 1.35 -14.42
C THR A 174 19.83 2.83 -14.09
N LEU A 175 20.82 3.51 -14.67
CA LEU A 175 21.06 4.94 -14.46
C LEU A 175 19.88 5.79 -14.93
N ASP A 176 19.29 5.45 -16.07
CA ASP A 176 18.13 6.15 -16.63
C ASP A 176 16.87 6.00 -15.76
N SER A 177 16.77 4.90 -15.00
CA SER A 177 15.71 4.68 -14.02
C SER A 177 15.83 5.52 -12.74
N ILE A 178 16.97 6.19 -12.51
CA ILE A 178 17.23 6.95 -11.29
C ILE A 178 16.41 8.24 -11.28
N CYS A 179 15.73 8.47 -10.14
CA CYS A 179 14.97 9.68 -9.90
C CYS A 179 15.90 10.80 -9.41
N VAL A 180 16.21 11.74 -10.30
CA VAL A 180 17.14 12.86 -10.05
C VAL A 180 16.72 13.80 -8.91
N SER A 181 15.44 13.81 -8.56
CA SER A 181 14.90 14.66 -7.48
C SER A 181 14.97 14.01 -6.10
N LYS A 182 15.46 12.77 -5.97
CA LYS A 182 15.64 12.12 -4.66
C LYS A 182 16.86 12.69 -3.94
N VAL A 183 16.76 12.75 -2.61
CA VAL A 183 17.89 13.12 -1.74
C VAL A 183 18.84 11.94 -1.61
N CYS A 184 20.13 12.22 -1.55
CA CYS A 184 21.24 11.27 -1.45
C CYS A 184 22.35 11.87 -0.57
N LEU A 185 23.17 11.02 0.05
CA LEU A 185 24.10 11.46 1.10
C LEU A 185 25.32 12.24 0.58
N ARG A 186 25.78 11.99 -0.66
CA ARG A 186 27.09 12.49 -1.13
C ARG A 186 27.04 13.17 -2.50
N CYS A 187 26.74 12.42 -3.56
CA CYS A 187 26.67 12.97 -4.91
C CYS A 187 25.22 13.02 -5.41
N PRO A 188 24.78 14.09 -6.08
CA PRO A 188 23.41 14.21 -6.57
C PRO A 188 23.15 13.14 -7.62
N TYR A 189 21.98 12.48 -7.54
CA TYR A 189 21.56 11.51 -8.56
C TYR A 189 21.53 12.08 -9.99
N ALA A 190 21.39 13.40 -10.14
CA ALA A 190 21.51 14.08 -11.43
C ALA A 190 22.90 13.90 -12.08
N ALA A 191 23.98 13.85 -11.29
CA ALA A 191 25.32 13.61 -11.80
C ALA A 191 25.47 12.16 -12.30
N LEU A 192 25.00 11.18 -11.54
CA LEU A 192 25.01 9.77 -11.94
C LEU A 192 24.18 9.50 -13.19
N ARG A 193 23.02 10.15 -13.32
CA ARG A 193 22.13 9.97 -14.48
C ARG A 193 22.59 10.76 -15.71
N SER A 194 23.64 11.57 -15.61
CA SER A 194 24.11 12.37 -16.74
C SER A 194 24.29 11.53 -18.01
N GLU A 195 24.05 12.15 -19.16
CA GLU A 195 24.23 11.51 -20.47
C GLU A 195 25.72 11.50 -20.89
N CYS A 196 26.63 11.91 -20.00
CA CYS A 196 28.06 11.87 -20.23
C CYS A 196 28.54 10.41 -20.29
N LEU A 197 28.92 9.97 -21.49
CA LEU A 197 29.35 8.60 -21.76
C LEU A 197 30.47 8.14 -20.82
N ALA A 198 31.54 8.94 -20.68
CA ALA A 198 32.67 8.64 -19.80
C ALA A 198 32.25 8.47 -18.33
N GLY A 199 31.26 9.24 -17.85
CA GLY A 199 30.73 9.08 -16.49
C GLY A 199 29.96 7.77 -16.29
N ARG A 200 29.22 7.34 -17.33
CA ARG A 200 28.52 6.06 -17.33
C ARG A 200 29.50 4.89 -17.38
N GLU A 201 30.55 4.98 -18.19
CA GLU A 201 31.63 3.98 -18.28
C GLU A 201 32.37 3.82 -16.95
N VAL A 202 32.76 4.93 -16.31
CA VAL A 202 33.38 4.85 -14.97
C VAL A 202 32.44 4.20 -13.96
N THR A 203 31.15 4.55 -13.97
CA THR A 203 30.17 3.92 -13.08
C THR A 203 30.07 2.41 -13.36
N HIS A 204 30.06 2.03 -14.64
CA HIS A 204 30.02 0.64 -15.09
C HIS A 204 31.21 -0.18 -14.59
N GLU A 205 32.42 0.33 -14.78
CA GLU A 205 33.65 -0.33 -14.31
C GLU A 205 33.67 -0.47 -12.79
N LEU A 206 33.24 0.57 -12.06
CA LEU A 206 33.19 0.54 -10.60
C LEU A 206 32.21 -0.51 -10.05
N VAL A 207 31.01 -0.62 -10.62
CA VAL A 207 30.02 -1.63 -10.17
C VAL A 207 30.44 -3.05 -10.57
N ASN A 208 31.08 -3.22 -11.72
CA ASN A 208 31.63 -4.51 -12.14
C ASN A 208 32.83 -4.93 -11.29
N MET A 209 33.73 -4.00 -10.95
CA MET A 209 34.83 -4.24 -10.03
C MET A 209 34.29 -4.74 -8.68
N SER A 210 33.31 -4.02 -8.11
CA SER A 210 32.64 -4.41 -6.85
C SER A 210 32.05 -5.81 -6.92
N ARG A 211 31.41 -6.17 -8.05
CA ARG A 211 30.87 -7.51 -8.26
C ARG A 211 31.95 -8.60 -8.38
N ILE A 212 33.01 -8.34 -9.15
CA ILE A 212 34.09 -9.31 -9.40
C ILE A 212 34.78 -9.68 -8.10
N VAL A 213 35.11 -8.68 -7.29
CA VAL A 213 35.73 -8.90 -5.97
C VAL A 213 34.72 -9.31 -4.91
N ALA A 214 33.42 -9.19 -5.22
CA ALA A 214 32.28 -9.42 -4.32
C ALA A 214 32.34 -8.57 -3.03
N LEU A 215 32.80 -7.33 -3.14
CA LEU A 215 32.90 -6.37 -2.04
C LEU A 215 32.34 -5.01 -2.47
N VAL A 216 31.78 -4.27 -1.53
CA VAL A 216 31.42 -2.86 -1.68
C VAL A 216 32.44 -1.97 -0.98
N SER A 217 32.66 -0.77 -1.54
CA SER A 217 33.49 0.22 -0.87
C SER A 217 32.88 0.58 0.49
N THR A 218 33.71 0.67 1.53
CA THR A 218 33.31 1.19 2.86
C THR A 218 32.67 2.58 2.77
N HIS A 219 33.03 3.37 1.75
CA HIS A 219 32.44 4.67 1.49
C HIS A 219 31.00 4.56 0.99
N TRP A 220 30.67 3.51 0.25
CA TRP A 220 29.33 3.24 -0.26
C TRP A 220 28.45 2.60 0.81
N GLY A 221 29.03 1.72 1.65
CA GLY A 221 28.34 1.03 2.75
C GLY A 221 27.86 1.94 3.89
N THR A 222 28.12 3.26 3.83
CA THR A 222 27.58 4.21 4.82
C THR A 222 26.20 4.73 4.39
N ARG A 223 25.22 4.71 5.30
CA ARG A 223 23.92 5.37 5.12
C ARG A 223 23.61 6.35 6.23
N CYS A 224 22.72 7.30 5.95
CA CYS A 224 22.25 8.26 6.93
C CYS A 224 20.74 8.13 7.13
N ILE A 225 20.30 8.02 8.38
CA ILE A 225 18.90 7.96 8.73
C ILE A 225 18.34 9.37 8.82
N SER A 226 17.37 9.65 7.95
CA SER A 226 16.53 10.83 8.02
C SER A 226 15.15 10.41 8.52
N ASN A 227 14.77 10.92 9.70
CA ASN A 227 13.50 10.59 10.30
C ASN A 227 12.36 11.31 9.57
N ILE A 228 11.32 10.56 9.20
CA ILE A 228 10.06 11.10 8.67
C ILE A 228 8.94 10.96 9.70
N ARG A 229 7.94 11.85 9.66
CA ARG A 229 6.75 11.71 10.49
C ARG A 229 5.93 10.50 10.05
N LYS A 230 5.71 9.57 10.97
CA LYS A 230 4.86 8.37 10.83
C LYS A 230 3.41 8.65 11.19
N SER A 231 3.17 9.32 12.32
CA SER A 231 1.83 9.59 12.86
C SER A 231 1.83 10.81 13.78
N GLY A 232 0.69 11.14 14.40
CA GLY A 232 0.62 12.19 15.42
C GLY A 232 0.68 13.64 14.87
N PRO A 233 0.90 14.64 15.74
CA PRO A 233 0.91 16.06 15.38
C PRO A 233 2.06 16.45 14.46
N ARG A 234 1.97 17.63 13.82
CA ARG A 234 3.04 18.17 12.94
C ARG A 234 4.29 18.57 13.72
N ILE A 235 4.14 18.98 14.97
CA ILE A 235 5.27 19.18 15.88
C ILE A 235 5.46 17.87 16.63
N VAL A 236 6.47 17.10 16.20
CA VAL A 236 6.73 15.77 16.74
C VAL A 236 7.53 15.92 18.03
N ARG A 237 6.84 15.68 19.14
CA ARG A 237 7.36 15.76 20.51
C ARG A 237 7.94 14.44 21.01
N LYS A 238 7.57 13.30 20.39
CA LYS A 238 7.96 11.95 20.81
C LYS A 238 8.50 11.14 19.65
N ALA A 239 9.58 10.38 19.89
CA ALA A 239 10.25 9.57 18.87
C ALA A 239 9.34 8.48 18.27
N LYS A 240 8.36 7.95 19.02
CA LYS A 240 7.38 6.95 18.52
C LYS A 240 6.55 7.39 17.32
N HIS A 241 6.46 8.70 17.07
CA HIS A 241 5.77 9.29 15.92
C HIS A 241 6.68 9.48 14.70
N LEU A 242 7.94 9.06 14.79
CA LEU A 242 8.90 9.09 13.70
C LEU A 242 9.10 7.68 13.11
N ARG A 243 9.52 7.65 11.84
CA ARG A 243 10.00 6.45 11.15
C ARG A 243 11.39 6.75 10.59
N PRO A 244 12.38 5.91 10.88
CA PRO A 244 13.72 6.06 10.30
C PRO A 244 13.67 5.69 8.81
N VAL A 245 14.19 6.55 7.94
CA VAL A 245 14.35 6.25 6.51
C VAL A 245 15.82 6.42 6.13
N SER A 246 16.35 5.44 5.42
CA SER A 246 17.75 5.42 5.02
C SER A 246 17.98 6.20 3.75
N LEU A 247 18.93 7.13 3.81
CA LEU A 247 19.54 7.77 2.67
C LEU A 247 20.85 7.03 2.36
N ALA A 248 20.85 6.29 1.27
CA ALA A 248 22.05 5.59 0.79
C ALA A 248 22.97 6.55 0.01
N VAL A 249 24.23 6.13 -0.13
CA VAL A 249 25.15 6.69 -1.12
C VAL A 249 24.65 6.32 -2.52
N ASP A 250 24.87 7.23 -3.45
CA ASP A 250 24.34 7.22 -4.80
C ASP A 250 24.82 6.00 -5.61
N LEU A 251 26.12 5.65 -5.56
CA LEU A 251 26.64 4.44 -6.21
C LEU A 251 26.08 3.14 -5.61
N LEU A 252 25.86 3.08 -4.29
CA LEU A 252 25.23 1.91 -3.66
C LEU A 252 23.81 1.69 -4.21
N ALA A 253 23.08 2.77 -4.51
CA ALA A 253 21.75 2.65 -5.12
C ALA A 253 21.81 2.09 -6.55
N VAL A 254 22.90 2.29 -7.28
CA VAL A 254 23.15 1.66 -8.59
C VAL A 254 23.40 0.17 -8.40
N VAL A 255 24.30 -0.20 -7.48
CA VAL A 255 24.59 -1.60 -7.12
C VAL A 255 23.31 -2.32 -6.68
N ASP A 256 22.50 -1.72 -5.81
CA ASP A 256 21.20 -2.27 -5.37
C ASP A 256 20.28 -2.59 -6.55
N SER A 257 20.26 -1.70 -7.54
CA SER A 257 19.38 -1.84 -8.70
C SER A 257 19.82 -2.97 -9.62
N LEU A 258 21.13 -3.05 -9.88
CA LEU A 258 21.74 -4.07 -10.73
C LEU A 258 21.63 -5.46 -10.08
N TRP A 259 21.98 -5.55 -8.80
CA TRP A 259 21.86 -6.77 -8.00
C TRP A 259 20.40 -7.25 -7.98
N LEU A 260 19.46 -6.36 -7.68
CA LEU A 260 18.05 -6.70 -7.64
C LEU A 260 17.54 -7.14 -9.01
N ARG A 261 17.96 -6.51 -10.12
CA ARG A 261 17.55 -6.91 -11.47
C ARG A 261 17.90 -8.38 -11.76
N ARG A 262 19.02 -8.88 -11.25
CA ARG A 262 19.46 -10.28 -11.43
C ARG A 262 18.82 -11.26 -10.45
N CYS A 263 18.60 -10.81 -9.20
CA CYS A 263 18.15 -11.69 -8.11
C CYS A 263 16.62 -11.72 -7.94
N ARG A 264 15.92 -10.68 -8.39
CA ARG A 264 14.49 -10.44 -8.12
C ARG A 264 13.60 -11.63 -8.44
N LEU A 265 13.71 -12.19 -9.65
CA LEU A 265 12.82 -13.29 -10.08
C LEU A 265 12.96 -14.51 -9.16
N ARG A 266 14.18 -14.83 -8.74
CA ARG A 266 14.47 -15.95 -7.84
C ARG A 266 13.89 -15.74 -6.46
N ILE A 267 14.15 -14.57 -5.88
CA ILE A 267 13.59 -14.19 -4.57
C ILE A 267 12.06 -14.16 -4.61
N GLU A 268 11.46 -13.56 -5.65
CA GLU A 268 10.00 -13.51 -5.79
C GLU A 268 9.35 -14.88 -6.04
N THR A 269 10.08 -15.83 -6.64
CA THR A 269 9.62 -17.21 -6.82
C THR A 269 9.71 -17.97 -5.50
N PHE A 270 10.82 -17.82 -4.78
CA PHE A 270 11.06 -18.44 -3.47
C PHE A 270 10.01 -18.02 -2.42
N VAL A 271 9.70 -16.73 -2.33
CA VAL A 271 8.70 -16.22 -1.37
C VAL A 271 7.27 -16.60 -1.79
N GLY A 272 7.06 -17.06 -3.02
CA GLY A 272 5.78 -17.58 -3.46
C GLY A 272 4.70 -16.50 -3.71
N PRO A 273 3.48 -16.94 -4.06
CA PRO A 273 2.41 -16.06 -4.52
C PRO A 273 1.65 -15.33 -3.40
N ASN A 274 1.74 -15.81 -2.17
CA ASN A 274 1.03 -15.26 -1.02
C ASN A 274 1.65 -13.96 -0.48
N GLN A 275 2.91 -13.68 -0.81
CA GLN A 275 3.54 -12.38 -0.59
C GLN A 275 3.23 -11.42 -1.75
N MET A 276 2.33 -10.49 -1.47
CA MET A 276 1.86 -9.50 -2.43
C MET A 276 2.57 -8.14 -2.29
N GLY A 277 3.24 -7.91 -1.16
CA GLY A 277 3.97 -6.68 -0.85
C GLY A 277 5.04 -6.35 -1.90
N GLY A 278 5.07 -5.11 -2.38
CA GLY A 278 6.06 -4.66 -3.37
C GLY A 278 5.91 -5.22 -4.79
N ARG A 279 5.00 -6.18 -5.01
CA ARG A 279 4.79 -6.88 -6.28
C ARG A 279 3.44 -6.54 -6.91
N PHE A 280 2.40 -6.52 -6.08
CA PHE A 280 1.01 -6.33 -6.50
C PHE A 280 0.35 -5.18 -5.74
N ASP A 281 -0.87 -4.83 -6.15
CA ASP A 281 -1.62 -3.71 -5.58
C ASP A 281 -2.20 -4.09 -4.20
N ALA A 282 -2.02 -3.22 -3.21
CA ALA A 282 -2.48 -3.44 -1.84
C ALA A 282 -4.00 -3.65 -1.75
N VAL A 283 -4.78 -2.99 -2.60
CA VAL A 283 -6.24 -3.13 -2.60
C VAL A 283 -6.64 -4.52 -3.12
N VAL A 284 -5.87 -5.08 -4.06
CA VAL A 284 -6.15 -6.43 -4.56
C VAL A 284 -5.93 -7.47 -3.46
N ALA A 285 -4.91 -7.32 -2.61
CA ALA A 285 -4.72 -8.21 -1.46
C ALA A 285 -5.94 -8.22 -0.54
N VAL A 286 -6.53 -7.04 -0.27
CA VAL A 286 -7.77 -6.92 0.51
C VAL A 286 -8.96 -7.58 -0.21
N VAL A 287 -9.08 -7.44 -1.53
CA VAL A 287 -10.14 -8.10 -2.32
C VAL A 287 -10.03 -9.63 -2.23
N VAL A 288 -8.82 -10.22 -2.22
CA VAL A 288 -8.65 -11.68 -2.04
C VAL A 288 -9.29 -12.15 -0.74
N VAL A 289 -8.99 -11.46 0.36
CA VAL A 289 -9.51 -11.79 1.69
C VAL A 289 -11.04 -11.67 1.71
N ILE A 290 -11.60 -10.62 1.11
CA ILE A 290 -13.05 -10.43 1.00
C ILE A 290 -13.69 -11.58 0.22
N LEU A 291 -13.17 -11.92 -0.96
CA LEU A 291 -13.71 -13.00 -1.79
C LEU A 291 -13.66 -14.35 -1.08
N LEU A 292 -12.61 -14.62 -0.31
CA LEU A 292 -12.47 -15.85 0.46
C LEU A 292 -13.56 -15.95 1.53
N VAL A 293 -13.75 -14.88 2.29
CA VAL A 293 -14.80 -14.83 3.33
C VAL A 293 -16.19 -14.96 2.71
N GLN A 294 -16.45 -14.30 1.58
CA GLN A 294 -17.74 -14.38 0.89
C GLN A 294 -18.05 -15.79 0.35
N LEU A 295 -17.07 -16.46 -0.27
CA LEU A 295 -17.24 -17.83 -0.75
C LEU A 295 -17.50 -18.81 0.40
N ARG A 296 -16.72 -18.70 1.48
CA ARG A 296 -16.92 -19.53 2.68
C ARG A 296 -18.30 -19.31 3.29
N SER A 297 -18.71 -18.06 3.46
CA SER A 297 -20.03 -17.74 4.00
C SER A 297 -21.17 -18.22 3.10
N TYR A 298 -21.00 -18.19 1.77
CA TYR A 298 -21.98 -18.76 0.85
C TYR A 298 -22.15 -20.28 1.05
N GLN A 299 -21.08 -20.98 1.43
CA GLN A 299 -21.10 -22.40 1.80
C GLN A 299 -21.54 -22.63 3.26
N GLY A 300 -21.90 -21.58 3.99
CA GLY A 300 -22.22 -21.65 5.42
C GLY A 300 -21.01 -21.99 6.29
N LEU A 301 -19.79 -21.72 5.86
CA LEU A 301 -18.56 -22.03 6.60
C LEU A 301 -18.07 -20.82 7.40
N ASP A 302 -17.60 -21.08 8.62
CA ASP A 302 -17.04 -20.04 9.48
C ASP A 302 -15.69 -19.54 8.97
N SER A 303 -15.38 -18.29 9.27
CA SER A 303 -14.12 -17.65 8.88
C SER A 303 -13.60 -16.74 9.98
N TYR A 304 -12.38 -17.02 10.44
CA TYR A 304 -11.66 -16.21 11.41
C TYR A 304 -10.45 -15.57 10.72
N LEU A 305 -10.45 -14.25 10.58
CA LEU A 305 -9.32 -13.54 9.99
C LEU A 305 -8.31 -13.18 11.07
N PHE A 306 -7.23 -13.94 11.14
CA PHE A 306 -6.09 -13.62 11.98
C PHE A 306 -5.21 -12.57 11.30
N GLN A 307 -4.81 -11.54 12.05
CA GLN A 307 -3.92 -10.48 11.62
C GLN A 307 -2.67 -10.50 12.50
N ALA A 308 -1.49 -10.31 11.91
CA ALA A 308 -0.25 -10.14 12.67
C ALA A 308 0.56 -8.94 12.18
N ASP A 309 1.11 -8.17 13.12
CA ASP A 309 1.97 -6.99 12.87
C ASP A 309 3.29 -7.16 13.62
N ALA A 310 4.39 -7.34 12.87
CA ALA A 310 5.72 -7.48 13.45
C ALA A 310 6.26 -6.14 13.98
N GLN A 311 6.81 -6.18 15.19
CA GLN A 311 7.39 -5.01 15.86
C GLN A 311 8.72 -4.63 15.23
N TRP A 312 8.76 -3.42 14.67
CA TRP A 312 9.95 -2.84 14.04
C TRP A 312 10.58 -3.75 12.98
N ALA A 313 9.74 -4.43 12.19
CA ALA A 313 10.13 -5.56 11.34
C ALA A 313 11.45 -5.36 10.55
N PHE A 314 11.61 -4.22 9.87
CA PHE A 314 12.84 -3.91 9.15
C PHE A 314 14.04 -3.62 10.05
N ASP A 315 13.84 -2.99 11.20
CA ASP A 315 14.92 -2.56 12.08
C ASP A 315 15.49 -3.73 12.92
N THR A 316 14.72 -4.81 13.08
CA THR A 316 15.07 -5.99 13.90
C THR A 316 15.34 -7.24 13.06
N ALA A 317 15.14 -7.20 11.75
CA ALA A 317 15.35 -8.34 10.85
C ALA A 317 16.74 -8.98 11.00
N SER A 318 16.77 -10.29 11.27
CA SER A 318 18.02 -11.05 11.41
C SER A 318 18.80 -11.10 10.09
N HIS A 319 20.05 -10.64 10.12
CA HIS A 319 20.96 -10.69 8.97
C HIS A 319 21.22 -12.13 8.53
N HIS A 320 21.49 -13.04 9.47
CA HIS A 320 21.76 -14.44 9.14
C HIS A 320 20.52 -15.13 8.54
N ALA A 321 19.32 -14.91 9.10
CA ALA A 321 18.11 -15.50 8.55
C ALA A 321 17.84 -14.98 7.13
N THR A 322 18.05 -13.69 6.91
CA THR A 322 17.93 -13.06 5.59
C THR A 322 18.93 -13.63 4.59
N LEU A 323 20.20 -13.77 4.98
CA LEU A 323 21.25 -14.33 4.12
C LEU A 323 20.97 -15.79 3.75
N LEU A 324 20.49 -16.59 4.70
CA LEU A 324 20.15 -17.99 4.47
C LEU A 324 18.96 -18.10 3.51
N ALA A 325 17.94 -17.28 3.71
CA ALA A 325 16.76 -17.26 2.84
C ALA A 325 17.11 -16.81 1.41
N VAL A 326 17.94 -15.77 1.27
CA VAL A 326 18.43 -15.31 -0.04
C VAL A 326 19.25 -16.41 -0.75
N TYR A 327 20.07 -17.16 -0.01
CA TYR A 327 20.78 -18.32 -0.56
C TYR A 327 19.81 -19.42 -1.01
N SER A 328 18.84 -19.77 -0.15
CA SER A 328 17.81 -20.78 -0.42
C SER A 328 16.93 -20.41 -1.61
N ALA A 329 16.77 -19.12 -1.89
CA ALA A 329 16.12 -18.63 -3.10
C ALA A 329 16.92 -18.87 -4.40
N GLY A 330 18.17 -19.36 -4.30
CA GLY A 330 19.07 -19.59 -5.43
C GLY A 330 19.96 -18.39 -5.78
N VAL A 331 20.10 -17.41 -4.89
CA VAL A 331 21.13 -16.38 -5.03
C VAL A 331 22.43 -16.94 -4.47
N ALA A 332 23.39 -17.22 -5.35
CA ALA A 332 24.67 -17.86 -5.07
C ALA A 332 25.84 -17.11 -5.73
N GLY A 333 27.07 -17.54 -5.42
CA GLY A 333 28.30 -17.04 -6.01
C GLY A 333 28.58 -15.56 -5.71
N ALA A 334 28.91 -14.78 -6.74
CA ALA A 334 29.25 -13.36 -6.60
C ALA A 334 28.09 -12.53 -6.03
N GLU A 335 26.85 -12.79 -6.45
CA GLU A 335 25.69 -12.00 -6.02
C GLU A 335 25.41 -12.20 -4.52
N TRP A 336 25.53 -13.43 -4.01
CA TRP A 336 25.33 -13.70 -2.59
C TRP A 336 26.41 -13.05 -1.73
N ARG A 337 27.68 -13.23 -2.12
CA ARG A 337 28.84 -12.66 -1.40
C ARG A 337 28.81 -11.13 -1.38
N LEU A 338 28.42 -10.51 -2.50
CA LEU A 338 28.23 -9.07 -2.58
C LEU A 338 27.13 -8.59 -1.61
N PHE A 339 26.03 -9.34 -1.48
CA PHE A 339 24.98 -9.02 -0.53
C PHE A 339 25.39 -9.21 0.94
N ASP A 340 26.13 -10.28 1.24
CA ASP A 340 26.74 -10.51 2.55
C ASP A 340 27.67 -9.36 2.96
N ASP A 341 28.53 -8.90 2.04
CA ASP A 341 29.40 -7.75 2.28
C ASP A 341 28.60 -6.45 2.44
N MET A 342 27.57 -6.21 1.63
CA MET A 342 26.70 -5.04 1.75
C MET A 342 25.99 -4.93 3.11
N ILE A 343 25.62 -6.06 3.72
CA ILE A 343 25.02 -6.08 5.06
C ILE A 343 26.11 -5.87 6.11
N SER A 344 27.25 -6.56 5.98
CA SER A 344 28.35 -6.52 6.95
C SER A 344 29.01 -5.14 7.04
N MET A 345 29.06 -4.41 5.92
CA MET A 345 29.64 -3.07 5.82
C MET A 345 28.64 -1.94 6.11
N ASP A 346 27.37 -2.27 6.45
CA ASP A 346 26.32 -1.28 6.68
C ASP A 346 26.61 -0.45 7.95
N LYS A 347 27.08 0.79 7.71
CA LYS A 347 27.42 1.77 8.73
C LYS A 347 26.41 2.90 8.70
N VAL A 348 25.93 3.31 9.87
CA VAL A 348 24.78 4.22 9.95
C VAL A 348 25.08 5.42 10.82
N SER A 349 24.63 6.58 10.36
CA SER A 349 24.51 7.81 11.14
C SER A 349 23.07 8.29 11.13
N VAL A 350 22.69 9.14 12.08
CA VAL A 350 21.37 9.77 12.17
C VAL A 350 21.52 11.25 11.83
N GLN A 351 20.58 11.80 11.08
CA GLN A 351 20.54 13.22 10.76
C GLN A 351 19.33 13.91 11.39
N LEU A 352 19.58 15.05 12.03
CA LEU A 352 18.56 15.97 12.53
C LEU A 352 18.98 17.40 12.21
N THR A 353 18.11 18.16 11.52
CA THR A 353 18.30 19.61 11.25
C THR A 353 19.65 20.02 10.64
N GLY A 354 20.28 19.12 9.87
CA GLY A 354 21.58 19.37 9.24
C GLY A 354 22.79 18.94 10.08
N VAL A 355 22.57 18.48 11.31
CA VAL A 355 23.58 17.84 12.16
C VAL A 355 23.50 16.32 11.96
N VAL A 356 24.66 15.67 11.93
CA VAL A 356 24.80 14.21 11.75
C VAL A 356 25.47 13.63 12.98
N SER A 357 24.99 12.48 13.45
CA SER A 357 25.56 11.77 14.60
C SER A 357 26.90 11.10 14.24
N GLN A 358 27.57 10.56 15.25
CA GLN A 358 28.62 9.56 15.00
C GLN A 358 28.05 8.34 14.27
N THR A 359 28.93 7.66 13.54
CA THR A 359 28.58 6.45 12.79
C THR A 359 28.69 5.22 13.70
N PHE A 360 27.75 4.29 13.57
CA PHE A 360 27.71 3.02 14.29
C PHE A 360 27.27 1.88 13.37
N SER A 361 27.54 0.64 13.77
CA SER A 361 27.18 -0.57 13.01
C SER A 361 25.97 -1.27 13.62
N PHE A 362 25.31 -2.11 12.82
CA PHE A 362 24.15 -2.88 13.23
C PHE A 362 24.45 -4.37 13.41
N VAL A 363 23.80 -4.97 14.40
CA VAL A 363 23.79 -6.43 14.60
C VAL A 363 22.60 -7.07 13.88
N ALA A 364 21.51 -6.30 13.72
CA ALA A 364 20.31 -6.70 12.98
C ALA A 364 19.71 -5.48 12.25
N GLY A 365 18.84 -5.78 11.29
CA GLY A 365 18.03 -4.80 10.56
C GLY A 365 18.44 -4.62 9.10
N ILE A 366 17.44 -4.38 8.26
CA ILE A 366 17.57 -4.13 6.83
C ILE A 366 17.18 -2.67 6.56
N ALA A 367 17.97 -1.99 5.73
CA ALA A 367 17.80 -0.56 5.50
C ALA A 367 16.45 -0.18 4.86
N GLN A 368 15.60 0.54 5.57
CA GLN A 368 14.34 1.07 5.02
C GLN A 368 14.63 2.13 3.94
N GLY A 369 14.15 1.93 2.71
CA GLY A 369 14.27 2.89 1.60
C GLY A 369 15.27 2.53 0.50
N ARG A 370 16.10 1.50 0.70
CA ARG A 370 16.92 0.90 -0.37
C ARG A 370 16.07 0.03 -1.30
N LYS A 371 16.50 -0.12 -2.56
CA LYS A 371 15.72 -0.85 -3.58
C LYS A 371 15.66 -2.35 -3.31
N LEU A 372 16.76 -2.96 -2.87
CA LEU A 372 16.82 -4.40 -2.60
C LEU A 372 16.13 -4.81 -1.29
N SER A 373 16.03 -3.89 -0.32
CA SER A 373 15.66 -4.21 1.07
C SER A 373 14.30 -4.88 1.21
N LEU A 374 13.35 -4.47 0.37
CA LEU A 374 12.01 -5.03 0.40
C LEU A 374 12.04 -6.53 0.05
N HIS A 375 12.76 -6.89 -1.02
CA HIS A 375 12.84 -8.26 -1.49
C HIS A 375 13.62 -9.16 -0.54
N THR A 376 14.72 -8.67 0.01
CA THR A 376 15.54 -9.45 0.94
C THR A 376 14.85 -9.62 2.30
N PHE A 377 14.15 -8.58 2.79
CA PHE A 377 13.30 -8.72 3.97
C PHE A 377 12.22 -9.77 3.75
N MET A 378 11.49 -9.71 2.62
CA MET A 378 10.43 -10.67 2.31
C MET A 378 10.94 -12.12 2.25
N SER A 379 12.16 -12.36 1.75
CA SER A 379 12.76 -13.71 1.80
C SER A 379 13.02 -14.19 3.22
N GLY A 380 13.53 -13.33 4.12
CA GLY A 380 13.70 -13.73 5.51
C GLY A 380 12.35 -13.98 6.21
N PHE A 381 11.34 -13.17 5.89
CA PHE A 381 10.03 -13.23 6.51
C PHE A 381 9.17 -14.41 6.00
N SER A 382 9.48 -15.00 4.85
CA SER A 382 8.74 -16.17 4.33
C SER A 382 8.81 -17.39 5.25
N LEU A 383 9.82 -17.47 6.12
CA LEU A 383 9.88 -18.52 7.13
C LEU A 383 8.66 -18.49 8.08
N LEU A 384 8.07 -17.31 8.33
CA LEU A 384 6.83 -17.24 9.10
C LEU A 384 5.68 -17.96 8.40
N GLU A 385 5.59 -17.87 7.07
CA GLU A 385 4.61 -18.62 6.27
C GLU A 385 4.79 -20.13 6.48
N ASP A 386 6.03 -20.62 6.37
CA ASP A 386 6.34 -22.05 6.56
C ASP A 386 5.99 -22.52 7.96
N ILE A 387 6.35 -21.76 9.00
CA ILE A 387 6.03 -22.08 10.40
C ILE A 387 4.53 -22.08 10.63
N MET A 388 3.81 -21.07 10.12
CA MET A 388 2.36 -21.00 10.26
C MET A 388 1.70 -22.21 9.59
N ASN A 389 2.06 -22.51 8.35
CA ASN A 389 1.50 -23.65 7.61
C ASN A 389 1.87 -25.01 8.22
N ALA A 390 3.03 -25.12 8.88
CA ALA A 390 3.43 -26.31 9.61
C ALA A 390 2.65 -26.51 10.91
N VAL A 391 2.27 -25.42 11.59
CA VAL A 391 1.46 -25.47 12.81
C VAL A 391 0.00 -25.72 12.45
N GLN A 392 -0.62 -24.85 11.65
CA GLN A 392 -1.99 -24.99 11.19
C GLN A 392 -2.19 -24.50 9.77
N ARG A 393 -3.00 -25.23 9.01
CA ARG A 393 -3.40 -24.81 7.68
C ARG A 393 -4.46 -23.73 7.77
N THR A 394 -4.36 -22.76 6.88
CA THR A 394 -5.42 -21.77 6.69
C THR A 394 -6.65 -22.40 6.03
N ALA A 395 -7.78 -21.72 6.21
CA ALA A 395 -9.05 -22.08 5.60
C ALA A 395 -8.98 -22.09 4.08
N SER A 396 -9.55 -23.12 3.46
CA SER A 396 -9.74 -23.19 2.02
C SER A 396 -10.95 -22.33 1.61
N PRO A 397 -10.91 -21.63 0.47
CA PRO A 397 -12.01 -20.77 0.05
C PRO A 397 -13.26 -21.55 -0.37
N ILE A 398 -13.08 -22.74 -0.94
CA ILE A 398 -14.16 -23.63 -1.40
C ILE A 398 -13.91 -25.04 -0.87
N LEU A 399 -14.90 -25.59 -0.18
CA LEU A 399 -14.96 -27.02 0.17
C LEU A 399 -15.87 -27.78 -0.82
N PRO A 400 -15.79 -29.12 -0.84
CA PRO A 400 -16.76 -29.95 -1.55
C PRO A 400 -18.20 -29.57 -1.21
N SER A 401 -19.13 -29.64 -2.17
CA SER A 401 -20.53 -29.19 -2.01
C SER A 401 -21.27 -29.85 -0.85
N PHE A 402 -20.90 -31.08 -0.49
CA PHE A 402 -21.46 -31.81 0.64
C PHE A 402 -20.87 -31.45 2.01
N ALA A 403 -19.78 -30.69 2.07
CA ALA A 403 -18.99 -30.51 3.29
C ALA A 403 -19.82 -29.94 4.45
N ARG A 404 -20.64 -28.91 4.20
CA ARG A 404 -21.48 -28.29 5.23
C ARG A 404 -22.53 -29.25 5.76
N ASP A 405 -23.29 -29.89 4.88
CA ASP A 405 -24.35 -30.83 5.26
C ASP A 405 -23.80 -31.98 6.10
N VAL A 406 -22.62 -32.48 5.71
CA VAL A 406 -21.93 -33.55 6.42
C VAL A 406 -21.44 -33.08 7.78
N LEU A 407 -20.84 -31.89 7.90
CA LEU A 407 -20.44 -31.32 9.20
C LEU A 407 -21.63 -31.14 10.13
N ASP A 408 -22.72 -30.56 9.65
CA ASP A 408 -23.93 -30.34 10.44
C ASP A 408 -24.57 -31.66 10.89
N THR A 409 -24.60 -32.65 10.00
CA THR A 409 -25.12 -33.98 10.31
C THR A 409 -24.25 -34.68 11.34
N VAL A 410 -22.93 -34.69 11.15
CA VAL A 410 -22.00 -35.32 12.10
C VAL A 410 -21.98 -34.61 13.44
N ALA A 411 -22.15 -33.28 13.47
CA ALA A 411 -22.28 -32.51 14.71
C ALA A 411 -23.55 -32.87 15.49
N ARG A 412 -24.69 -33.08 14.81
CA ARG A 412 -25.94 -33.57 15.43
C ARG A 412 -25.87 -35.04 15.82
N MET A 413 -25.20 -35.85 15.02
CA MET A 413 -25.09 -37.29 15.24
C MET A 413 -24.13 -37.65 16.35
N ALA A 414 -23.18 -36.79 16.70
CA ALA A 414 -22.24 -37.03 17.77
C ALA A 414 -22.91 -36.83 19.14
N PRO A 415 -23.22 -37.89 19.91
CA PRO A 415 -23.74 -37.77 21.27
C PRO A 415 -22.63 -38.12 22.27
N THR A 416 -22.70 -37.53 23.45
CA THR A 416 -22.44 -38.19 24.74
C THR A 416 -21.73 -39.56 24.68
N VAL A 417 -20.43 -39.60 25.02
CA VAL A 417 -19.73 -40.79 25.52
C VAL A 417 -19.96 -42.06 24.68
N VAL A 418 -19.51 -42.10 23.42
CA VAL A 418 -19.17 -43.41 22.84
C VAL A 418 -17.96 -43.90 23.64
N PRO A 419 -18.02 -45.05 24.35
CA PRO A 419 -16.87 -45.56 25.09
C PRO A 419 -15.69 -45.65 24.13
N ARG A 420 -14.59 -44.96 24.46
CA ARG A 420 -13.31 -44.90 23.72
C ARG A 420 -12.72 -46.27 23.33
N MET A 421 -13.34 -47.38 23.74
CA MET A 421 -12.81 -48.73 23.66
C MET A 421 -13.14 -49.49 22.36
N LEU A 422 -13.97 -48.97 21.44
CA LEU A 422 -14.40 -49.74 20.24
C LEU A 422 -14.17 -49.09 18.87
N LEU A 423 -13.67 -47.84 18.79
CA LEU A 423 -13.28 -47.23 17.52
C LEU A 423 -11.77 -47.09 17.49
N THR A 424 -11.11 -47.76 16.54
CA THR A 424 -9.72 -47.46 16.16
C THR A 424 -9.65 -46.00 15.75
N GLN A 425 -9.12 -45.14 16.62
CA GLN A 425 -8.95 -43.72 16.32
C GLN A 425 -8.04 -43.57 15.10
N GLN A 426 -8.60 -43.12 14.00
CA GLN A 426 -7.83 -42.78 12.81
C GLN A 426 -7.22 -41.39 12.99
N SER A 427 -6.04 -41.18 12.42
CA SER A 427 -5.48 -39.83 12.33
C SER A 427 -6.21 -39.01 11.28
N VAL A 428 -6.25 -37.68 11.44
CA VAL A 428 -6.79 -36.75 10.41
C VAL A 428 -6.14 -37.01 9.05
N ALA A 429 -4.84 -37.31 9.00
CA ALA A 429 -4.13 -37.59 7.76
C ALA A 429 -4.66 -38.84 7.03
N SER A 430 -4.95 -39.92 7.78
CA SER A 430 -5.53 -41.15 7.23
C SER A 430 -6.91 -40.89 6.66
N VAL A 431 -7.78 -40.22 7.43
CA VAL A 431 -9.14 -39.86 7.00
C VAL A 431 -9.09 -38.98 5.75
N VAL A 432 -8.20 -37.98 5.70
CA VAL A 432 -8.03 -37.12 4.51
C VAL A 432 -7.62 -37.91 3.28
N GLN A 433 -6.71 -38.88 3.43
CA GLN A 433 -6.29 -39.71 2.30
C GLN A 433 -7.45 -40.56 1.77
N GLU A 434 -8.21 -41.20 2.65
CA GLU A 434 -9.40 -41.98 2.28
C GLU A 434 -10.46 -41.10 1.61
N LEU A 435 -10.72 -39.92 2.16
CA LEU A 435 -11.66 -38.96 1.57
C LEU A 435 -11.21 -38.48 0.18
N ARG A 436 -9.91 -38.29 -0.04
CA ARG A 436 -9.38 -37.95 -1.37
C ARG A 436 -9.59 -39.08 -2.37
N HIS A 437 -9.36 -40.32 -1.97
CA HIS A 437 -9.65 -41.48 -2.82
C HIS A 437 -11.15 -41.56 -3.14
N LEU A 438 -12.00 -41.37 -2.12
CA LEU A 438 -13.46 -41.37 -2.28
C LEU A 438 -13.94 -40.27 -3.24
N CYS A 439 -13.39 -39.06 -3.14
CA CYS A 439 -13.75 -37.93 -4.01
C CYS A 439 -13.19 -38.06 -5.43
N ALA A 440 -12.10 -38.82 -5.62
CA ALA A 440 -11.49 -39.03 -6.93
C ALA A 440 -12.14 -40.18 -7.70
N ASP A 441 -12.80 -41.11 -7.01
CA ASP A 441 -13.48 -42.25 -7.63
C ASP A 441 -14.79 -41.81 -8.31
N GLN A 442 -14.81 -41.87 -9.63
CA GLN A 442 -15.98 -41.53 -10.46
C GLN A 442 -17.11 -42.56 -10.37
N GLY A 443 -16.89 -43.71 -9.71
CA GLY A 443 -17.87 -44.79 -9.57
C GLY A 443 -18.91 -44.57 -8.46
N TYR A 444 -18.73 -43.58 -7.58
CA TYR A 444 -19.68 -43.28 -6.51
C TYR A 444 -20.62 -42.12 -6.87
N ASP A 445 -21.90 -42.27 -6.54
CA ASP A 445 -22.84 -41.15 -6.55
C ASP A 445 -22.61 -40.19 -5.36
N ASP A 446 -23.10 -38.95 -5.48
CA ASP A 446 -22.92 -37.91 -4.46
C ASP A 446 -23.47 -38.32 -3.08
N GLN A 447 -24.52 -39.14 -3.06
CA GLN A 447 -25.13 -39.64 -1.83
C GLN A 447 -24.22 -40.67 -1.12
N THR A 448 -23.59 -41.57 -1.86
CA THR A 448 -22.63 -42.54 -1.34
C THR A 448 -21.39 -41.84 -0.81
N VAL A 449 -20.88 -40.82 -1.53
CA VAL A 449 -19.76 -39.99 -1.06
C VAL A 449 -20.11 -39.30 0.25
N ARG A 450 -21.31 -38.70 0.36
CA ARG A 450 -21.83 -38.08 1.59
C ARG A 450 -21.86 -39.06 2.76
N HIS A 451 -22.50 -40.21 2.60
CA HIS A 451 -22.63 -41.20 3.68
C HIS A 451 -21.28 -41.76 4.13
N ARG A 452 -20.38 -42.06 3.19
CA ARG A 452 -19.04 -42.53 3.52
C ARG A 452 -18.20 -41.46 4.20
N THR A 453 -18.32 -40.20 3.77
CA THR A 453 -17.65 -39.09 4.42
C THR A 453 -18.18 -38.91 5.86
N GLN A 454 -19.49 -38.98 6.08
CA GLN A 454 -20.07 -38.95 7.44
C GLN A 454 -19.49 -40.05 8.33
N ALA A 455 -19.45 -41.30 7.84
CA ALA A 455 -18.90 -42.43 8.58
C ALA A 455 -17.41 -42.22 8.92
N LEU A 456 -16.62 -41.73 7.96
CA LEU A 456 -15.20 -41.44 8.17
C LEU A 456 -14.98 -40.32 9.17
N LEU A 457 -15.74 -39.23 9.11
CA LEU A 457 -15.61 -38.12 10.05
C LEU A 457 -16.05 -38.49 11.48
N LEU A 458 -16.98 -39.44 11.64
CA LEU A 458 -17.37 -39.95 12.96
C LEU A 458 -16.25 -40.71 13.67
N THR A 459 -15.22 -41.19 12.94
CA THR A 459 -14.02 -41.80 13.56
C THR A 459 -13.11 -40.78 14.23
N LEU A 460 -13.26 -39.48 13.89
CA LEU A 460 -12.50 -38.39 14.49
C LEU A 460 -13.18 -37.89 15.78
N PRO A 461 -12.42 -37.73 16.88
CA PRO A 461 -12.99 -37.49 18.19
C PRO A 461 -13.57 -36.08 18.37
N THR A 462 -13.01 -35.07 17.71
CA THR A 462 -13.44 -33.66 17.89
C THR A 462 -14.05 -33.06 16.63
N GLN A 463 -14.96 -32.09 16.81
CA GLN A 463 -15.52 -31.30 15.71
C GLN A 463 -14.42 -30.58 14.90
N ILE A 464 -13.38 -30.10 15.58
CA ILE A 464 -12.25 -29.40 14.96
C ILE A 464 -11.48 -30.33 14.01
N GLU A 465 -11.18 -31.56 14.41
CA GLU A 465 -10.49 -32.52 13.55
C GLU A 465 -11.33 -32.89 12.32
N ARG A 466 -12.65 -32.99 12.48
CA ARG A 466 -13.58 -33.22 11.36
C ARG A 466 -13.56 -32.07 10.37
N GLN A 467 -13.56 -30.84 10.89
CA GLN A 467 -13.45 -29.64 10.06
C GLN A 467 -12.09 -29.61 9.34
N ARG A 468 -10.98 -29.84 10.05
CA ARG A 468 -9.62 -29.90 9.46
C ARG A 468 -9.51 -30.96 8.36
N ALA A 469 -10.15 -32.11 8.52
CA ALA A 469 -10.18 -33.15 7.50
C ALA A 469 -10.85 -32.66 6.20
N LEU A 470 -11.99 -31.97 6.31
CA LEU A 470 -12.67 -31.39 5.15
C LEU A 470 -11.93 -30.19 4.55
N GLU A 471 -11.33 -29.33 5.37
CA GLU A 471 -10.51 -28.20 4.90
C GLU A 471 -9.34 -28.67 4.04
N ALA A 472 -8.77 -29.85 4.33
CA ALA A 472 -7.71 -30.48 3.55
C ALA A 472 -8.16 -31.04 2.19
N LEU A 473 -9.47 -31.10 1.92
CA LEU A 473 -10.08 -31.39 0.62
C LEU A 473 -10.43 -30.13 -0.17
N GLY A 474 -10.34 -28.95 0.45
CA GLY A 474 -10.70 -27.70 -0.19
C GLY A 474 -9.83 -27.34 -1.38
N THR A 475 -10.36 -26.48 -2.24
CA THR A 475 -9.69 -26.01 -3.47
C THR A 475 -9.52 -24.49 -3.44
N GLY A 476 -8.54 -23.99 -4.19
CA GLY A 476 -8.22 -22.55 -4.30
C GLY A 476 -6.97 -22.13 -3.51
N PRO A 477 -6.61 -20.84 -3.53
CA PRO A 477 -5.44 -20.34 -2.82
C PRO A 477 -5.66 -20.47 -1.32
N SER A 478 -4.83 -21.29 -0.69
CA SER A 478 -4.69 -21.39 0.76
C SER A 478 -3.30 -20.90 1.17
N GLY A 479 -3.22 -20.30 2.34
CA GLY A 479 -2.01 -19.80 2.97
C GLY A 479 -2.24 -18.47 3.69
N PRO A 480 -1.36 -18.11 4.63
CA PRO A 480 -1.31 -16.76 5.16
C PRO A 480 -0.92 -15.79 4.04
N PHE A 481 -1.68 -14.73 3.85
CA PHE A 481 -1.37 -13.67 2.89
C PHE A 481 -0.47 -12.62 3.55
N PHE A 482 0.56 -12.21 2.82
CA PHE A 482 1.50 -11.21 3.30
C PHE A 482 1.47 -9.97 2.42
N PHE A 483 1.55 -8.82 3.06
CA PHE A 483 1.90 -7.58 2.41
C PHE A 483 3.10 -6.97 3.14
N VAL A 484 4.29 -7.41 2.74
CA VAL A 484 5.54 -7.15 3.45
C VAL A 484 5.50 -7.81 4.83
N ASP A 485 5.36 -7.02 5.90
CA ASP A 485 5.27 -7.45 7.30
C ASP A 485 3.84 -7.59 7.83
N ASP A 486 2.85 -7.06 7.12
CA ASP A 486 1.44 -7.20 7.47
C ASP A 486 0.95 -8.60 7.05
N VAL A 487 0.54 -9.43 8.01
CA VAL A 487 0.05 -10.80 7.77
C VAL A 487 -1.47 -10.84 7.94
N THR A 488 -2.15 -11.51 7.01
CA THR A 488 -3.58 -11.84 7.10
C THR A 488 -3.79 -13.30 6.77
N ALA A 489 -4.28 -14.08 7.72
CA ALA A 489 -4.46 -15.51 7.57
C ALA A 489 -5.90 -15.90 7.92
N PRO A 490 -6.67 -16.48 6.99
CA PRO A 490 -8.01 -16.98 7.29
C PRO A 490 -7.91 -18.36 7.93
N TYR A 491 -8.67 -18.60 9.00
CA TYR A 491 -8.79 -19.91 9.65
C TYR A 491 -10.25 -20.34 9.76
N ALA A 492 -10.44 -21.65 9.80
CA ALA A 492 -11.75 -22.27 9.78
C ALA A 492 -12.38 -22.35 11.17
N CYS A 493 -11.56 -22.51 12.21
CA CYS A 493 -11.97 -22.49 13.61
C CYS A 493 -11.06 -21.59 14.45
N ILE A 494 -11.50 -21.28 15.67
CA ILE A 494 -10.76 -20.37 16.54
C ILE A 494 -9.54 -21.01 17.20
N GLU A 495 -9.60 -22.32 17.45
CA GLU A 495 -8.51 -23.07 18.05
C GLU A 495 -7.29 -23.09 17.14
N ASP A 496 -7.48 -23.08 15.81
CA ASP A 496 -6.39 -22.93 14.86
C ASP A 496 -5.68 -21.58 15.04
N VAL A 497 -6.45 -20.50 15.22
CA VAL A 497 -5.89 -19.17 15.52
C VAL A 497 -5.14 -19.18 16.85
N ALA A 498 -5.72 -19.80 17.89
CA ALA A 498 -5.10 -19.90 19.20
C ALA A 498 -3.76 -20.66 19.14
N GLN A 499 -3.66 -21.72 18.33
CA GLN A 499 -2.41 -22.44 18.10
C GLN A 499 -1.37 -21.59 17.35
N ILE A 500 -1.81 -20.79 16.37
CA ILE A 500 -0.91 -19.88 15.67
C ILE A 500 -0.33 -18.84 16.63
N VAL A 501 -1.17 -18.25 17.48
CA VAL A 501 -0.76 -17.26 18.48
C VAL A 501 0.16 -17.85 19.55
N SER A 502 -0.12 -19.07 20.02
CA SER A 502 0.62 -19.70 21.11
C SER A 502 1.85 -20.50 20.69
N ILE A 503 1.92 -20.95 19.42
CA ILE A 503 3.00 -21.82 18.92
C ILE A 503 3.75 -21.15 17.77
N ALA A 504 3.06 -20.81 16.67
CA ALA A 504 3.71 -20.35 15.44
C ALA A 504 4.42 -19.00 15.63
N LEU A 505 3.72 -17.99 16.17
CA LEU A 505 4.35 -16.68 16.39
C LEU A 505 5.51 -16.78 17.39
N PRO A 506 5.39 -17.42 18.57
CA PRO A 506 6.50 -17.54 19.52
C PRO A 506 7.66 -18.38 18.98
N GLN A 507 7.41 -19.35 18.10
CA GLN A 507 8.47 -20.09 17.41
C GLN A 507 9.23 -19.16 16.45
N TYR A 508 8.52 -18.37 15.64
CA TYR A 508 9.16 -17.38 14.77
C TYR A 508 9.89 -16.29 15.56
N GLU A 509 9.30 -15.76 16.64
CA GLU A 509 9.92 -14.77 17.53
C GLU A 509 11.27 -15.28 18.06
N ARG A 510 11.30 -16.53 18.56
CA ARG A 510 12.53 -17.17 19.06
C ARG A 510 13.54 -17.48 17.97
N PHE A 511 13.10 -17.88 16.78
CA PHE A 511 14.01 -18.19 15.68
C PHE A 511 14.63 -16.92 15.08
N ALA A 512 13.77 -15.98 14.67
CA ALA A 512 14.14 -14.78 13.92
C ALA A 512 14.56 -13.62 14.82
N LYS A 513 14.50 -13.80 16.15
CA LYS A 513 14.72 -12.75 17.15
C LYS A 513 13.78 -11.57 16.89
N ALA A 514 12.50 -11.86 16.79
CA ALA A 514 11.44 -10.92 16.44
C ALA A 514 10.41 -10.79 17.57
N LYS A 515 9.47 -9.85 17.41
CA LYS A 515 8.33 -9.68 18.33
C LYS A 515 7.09 -9.22 17.58
N PHE A 516 5.90 -9.59 18.01
CA PHE A 516 4.63 -9.09 17.45
C PHE A 516 3.94 -8.06 18.36
N ASN A 517 3.22 -7.11 17.75
CA ASN A 517 2.46 -6.09 18.45
C ASN A 517 1.02 -6.56 18.70
N TYR A 518 0.70 -7.04 19.91
CA TYR A 518 -0.67 -7.40 20.25
C TYR A 518 -1.54 -6.15 20.46
N GLY A 519 -2.69 -6.09 19.79
CA GLY A 519 -3.62 -4.96 19.90
C GLY A 519 -4.71 -4.98 18.81
N LEU A 520 -5.86 -4.37 19.10
CA LEU A 520 -7.05 -4.38 18.23
C LEU A 520 -6.80 -3.89 16.78
N ASN A 521 -5.79 -3.04 16.58
CA ASN A 521 -5.42 -2.51 15.25
C ASN A 521 -4.06 -3.05 14.78
N LYS A 522 -3.62 -4.16 15.34
CA LYS A 522 -2.29 -4.76 15.19
C LYS A 522 -2.43 -6.27 15.09
N THR A 523 -1.84 -7.06 15.97
CA THR A 523 -2.08 -8.50 16.04
C THR A 523 -3.39 -8.76 16.78
N ALA A 524 -4.38 -9.29 16.06
CA ALA A 524 -5.76 -9.50 16.51
C ALA A 524 -6.46 -10.55 15.63
N VAL A 525 -7.60 -11.06 16.09
CA VAL A 525 -8.51 -11.89 15.28
C VAL A 525 -9.82 -11.15 15.01
N LEU A 526 -10.34 -11.30 13.79
CA LEU A 526 -11.63 -10.75 13.38
C LEU A 526 -12.55 -11.92 12.97
N PRO A 527 -13.55 -12.30 13.79
CA PRO A 527 -14.57 -13.26 13.38
C PRO A 527 -15.44 -12.61 12.30
N MET A 528 -15.63 -13.31 11.18
CA MET A 528 -16.32 -12.76 10.00
C MET A 528 -17.74 -13.28 9.88
N LEU A 529 -18.65 -12.39 9.49
CA LEU A 529 -20.03 -12.66 9.15
C LEU A 529 -20.76 -13.40 10.28
N GLN A 530 -21.08 -14.67 10.08
CA GLN A 530 -21.83 -15.50 11.04
C GLN A 530 -20.93 -16.30 11.99
N ALA A 531 -19.60 -16.17 11.87
CA ALA A 531 -18.68 -16.90 12.72
C ALA A 531 -18.88 -16.54 14.21
N PRO A 532 -18.92 -17.53 15.12
CA PRO A 532 -19.03 -17.29 16.56
C PRO A 532 -17.93 -16.36 17.08
N VAL A 533 -18.30 -15.42 17.95
CA VAL A 533 -17.35 -14.48 18.56
C VAL A 533 -16.65 -15.17 19.73
N PRO A 534 -15.32 -15.35 19.69
CA PRO A 534 -14.60 -16.01 20.78
C PRO A 534 -14.30 -15.05 21.92
N ALA A 535 -13.98 -15.59 23.10
CA ALA A 535 -13.43 -14.78 24.19
C ALA A 535 -11.95 -14.49 23.95
N THR A 536 -11.46 -13.31 24.34
CA THR A 536 -10.04 -12.91 24.15
C THR A 536 -9.06 -13.91 24.76
N ASP A 537 -9.40 -14.47 25.93
CA ASP A 537 -8.55 -15.42 26.65
C ASP A 537 -8.46 -16.79 25.95
N GLU A 538 -9.46 -17.17 25.15
CA GLU A 538 -9.46 -18.42 24.38
C GLU A 538 -8.44 -18.38 23.23
N VAL A 539 -8.24 -17.20 22.63
CA VAL A 539 -7.37 -17.02 21.45
C VAL A 539 -5.95 -16.62 21.83
N GLY A 540 -5.78 -15.96 22.98
CA GLY A 540 -4.51 -15.35 23.39
C GLY A 540 -4.17 -14.06 22.63
N CYS A 541 -5.12 -13.49 21.88
CA CYS A 541 -4.99 -12.18 21.26
C CYS A 541 -6.32 -11.41 21.22
N PRO A 542 -6.31 -10.07 21.07
CA PRO A 542 -7.53 -9.27 21.03
C PRO A 542 -8.49 -9.68 19.90
N VAL A 543 -9.79 -9.72 20.22
CA VAL A 543 -10.86 -9.92 19.24
C VAL A 543 -11.37 -8.57 18.77
N ALA A 544 -11.25 -8.30 17.47
CA ALA A 544 -11.69 -7.05 16.84
C ALA A 544 -13.04 -7.25 16.13
N PHE A 545 -13.79 -6.15 15.95
CA PHE A 545 -14.99 -6.10 15.10
C PHE A 545 -14.80 -5.22 13.86
N GLU A 546 -13.78 -4.37 13.90
CA GLU A 546 -13.33 -3.54 12.79
C GLU A 546 -11.80 -3.60 12.77
N TYR A 547 -11.22 -3.76 11.58
CA TYR A 547 -9.77 -3.82 11.41
C TYR A 547 -9.33 -2.97 10.23
N LYS A 548 -8.18 -2.30 10.37
CA LYS A 548 -7.61 -1.45 9.32
C LYS A 548 -6.48 -2.17 8.58
N GLN A 549 -6.83 -2.97 7.58
CA GLN A 549 -5.87 -3.68 6.73
C GLN A 549 -5.43 -2.81 5.55
N LEU A 550 -4.13 -2.56 5.40
CA LEU A 550 -3.56 -1.81 4.26
C LEU A 550 -4.22 -0.45 3.97
N GLY A 551 -4.67 0.21 5.04
CA GLY A 551 -5.37 1.49 4.94
C GLY A 551 -6.86 1.40 4.59
N VAL A 552 -7.40 0.19 4.46
CA VAL A 552 -8.81 -0.14 4.24
C VAL A 552 -9.41 -0.58 5.58
N LEU A 553 -10.60 -0.06 5.91
CA LEU A 553 -11.30 -0.47 7.12
C LEU A 553 -12.29 -1.56 6.73
N ILE A 554 -12.16 -2.73 7.35
CA ILE A 554 -12.98 -3.92 7.14
C ILE A 554 -13.72 -4.17 8.46
N ASP A 555 -15.04 -4.20 8.42
CA ASP A 555 -15.88 -4.63 9.53
C ASP A 555 -16.23 -6.12 9.41
N SER A 556 -16.52 -6.77 10.54
CA SER A 556 -16.85 -8.20 10.60
C SER A 556 -17.99 -8.60 9.66
N GLN A 557 -18.91 -7.68 9.37
CA GLN A 557 -20.08 -7.93 8.53
C GLN A 557 -19.87 -7.54 7.05
N LEU A 558 -18.67 -7.10 6.67
CA LEU A 558 -18.36 -6.62 5.31
C LEU A 558 -19.35 -5.56 4.78
N THR A 559 -19.91 -4.73 5.66
CA THR A 559 -20.84 -3.66 5.28
C THR A 559 -20.12 -2.48 4.63
N PHE A 560 -18.85 -2.25 5.02
CA PHE A 560 -18.04 -1.09 4.65
C PHE A 560 -18.66 0.27 5.00
N ASP A 561 -19.66 0.30 5.88
CA ASP A 561 -20.28 1.51 6.38
C ASP A 561 -19.29 2.38 7.18
N PRO A 562 -18.49 1.84 8.13
CA PRO A 562 -17.49 2.64 8.83
C PRO A 562 -16.41 3.17 7.88
N ARG A 563 -16.04 2.38 6.85
CA ARG A 563 -15.13 2.81 5.79
C ARG A 563 -15.68 4.00 5.02
N LEU A 564 -16.91 3.91 4.52
CA LEU A 564 -17.53 4.99 3.76
C LEU A 564 -17.66 6.26 4.62
N ARG A 565 -18.14 6.14 5.87
CA ARG A 565 -18.20 7.27 6.82
C ARG A 565 -16.82 7.92 7.03
N HIS A 566 -15.77 7.11 7.17
CA HIS A 566 -14.40 7.62 7.29
C HIS A 566 -13.96 8.40 6.04
N VAL A 567 -14.18 7.83 4.85
CA VAL A 567 -13.83 8.45 3.57
C VAL A 567 -14.56 9.79 3.38
N LEU A 568 -15.87 9.84 3.66
CA LEU A 568 -16.65 11.07 3.54
C LEU A 568 -16.14 12.17 4.48
N ARG A 569 -15.85 11.82 5.74
CA ARG A 569 -15.32 12.75 6.75
C ARG A 569 -13.95 13.28 6.37
N VAL A 570 -13.03 12.40 5.97
CA VAL A 570 -11.67 12.78 5.55
C VAL A 570 -11.70 13.62 4.28
N GLY A 571 -12.53 13.24 3.30
CA GLY A 571 -12.73 14.00 2.07
C GLY A 571 -13.21 15.42 2.35
N GLN A 572 -14.23 15.57 3.20
CA GLN A 572 -14.73 16.89 3.59
C GLN A 572 -13.67 17.73 4.31
N ALA A 573 -12.96 17.15 5.27
CA ALA A 573 -11.92 17.86 6.02
C ALA A 573 -10.78 18.34 5.10
N LEU A 574 -10.29 17.49 4.20
CA LEU A 574 -9.24 17.84 3.24
C LEU A 574 -9.70 18.91 2.24
N PHE A 575 -10.95 18.83 1.79
CA PHE A 575 -11.53 19.86 0.92
C PHE A 575 -11.61 21.21 1.63
N LEU A 576 -12.07 21.25 2.89
CA LEU A 576 -12.15 22.49 3.66
C LEU A 576 -10.75 23.09 3.92
N GLU A 577 -9.76 22.26 4.27
CA GLU A 577 -8.36 22.71 4.42
C GLU A 577 -7.86 23.33 3.09
N LEU A 578 -8.13 22.67 1.96
CA LEU A 578 -7.74 23.17 0.64
C LEU A 578 -8.45 24.50 0.29
N SER A 579 -9.76 24.60 0.52
CA SER A 579 -10.55 25.81 0.25
C SER A 579 -10.04 26.98 1.08
N GLN A 580 -9.81 26.76 2.38
CA GLN A 580 -9.28 27.78 3.28
C GLN A 580 -7.89 28.26 2.85
N VAL A 581 -7.01 27.35 2.42
CA VAL A 581 -5.69 27.72 1.91
C VAL A 581 -5.82 28.56 0.64
N CYS A 582 -6.71 28.18 -0.29
CA CYS A 582 -6.95 28.94 -1.51
C CYS A 582 -7.48 30.35 -1.20
N GLU A 583 -8.48 30.47 -0.34
CA GLU A 583 -9.06 31.75 0.11
C GLU A 583 -8.02 32.63 0.81
N THR A 584 -7.20 32.05 1.69
CA THR A 584 -6.15 32.77 2.42
C THR A 584 -5.09 33.34 1.49
N ILE A 585 -4.78 32.66 0.40
CA ILE A 585 -3.78 33.08 -0.58
C ILE A 585 -4.39 33.99 -1.67
N GLY A 586 -5.73 33.97 -1.82
CA GLY A 586 -6.44 34.71 -2.86
C GLY A 586 -6.49 33.97 -4.20
N PHE A 587 -6.35 32.64 -4.21
CA PHE A 587 -6.57 31.86 -5.44
C PHE A 587 -8.06 31.83 -5.81
N SER A 588 -8.35 31.90 -7.10
CA SER A 588 -9.71 31.91 -7.63
C SER A 588 -10.37 30.53 -7.54
N VAL A 589 -11.71 30.51 -7.65
CA VAL A 589 -12.52 29.29 -7.65
C VAL A 589 -12.05 28.24 -8.68
N PRO A 590 -11.72 28.59 -9.95
CA PRO A 590 -11.19 27.62 -10.90
C PRO A 590 -9.89 26.94 -10.45
N VAL A 591 -8.99 27.68 -9.77
CA VAL A 591 -7.76 27.10 -9.23
C VAL A 591 -8.08 26.14 -8.09
N ALA A 592 -8.95 26.54 -7.15
CA ALA A 592 -9.39 25.68 -6.05
C ALA A 592 -10.06 24.39 -6.59
N ALA A 593 -10.99 24.52 -7.52
CA ALA A 593 -11.69 23.40 -8.15
C ALA A 593 -10.73 22.42 -8.84
N ALA A 594 -9.74 22.93 -9.59
CA ALA A 594 -8.72 22.09 -10.22
C ALA A 594 -7.84 21.37 -9.18
N GLN A 595 -7.46 22.05 -8.10
CA GLN A 595 -6.64 21.46 -7.04
C GLN A 595 -7.42 20.41 -6.22
N THR A 596 -8.75 20.54 -6.07
CA THR A 596 -9.58 19.51 -5.44
C THR A 596 -9.44 18.15 -6.14
N LEU A 597 -9.48 18.13 -7.48
CA LEU A 597 -9.33 16.89 -8.27
C LEU A 597 -7.94 16.27 -8.14
N VAL A 598 -6.90 17.08 -7.93
CA VAL A 598 -5.51 16.61 -7.84
C VAL A 598 -5.16 16.15 -6.42
N ARG A 599 -5.72 16.77 -5.38
CA ARG A 599 -5.27 16.59 -3.99
C ARG A 599 -6.26 15.86 -3.09
N VAL A 600 -7.56 16.05 -3.30
CA VAL A 600 -8.61 15.49 -2.43
C VAL A 600 -9.14 14.19 -3.02
N VAL A 601 -9.55 14.23 -4.29
CA VAL A 601 -10.17 13.08 -4.98
C VAL A 601 -9.32 11.80 -4.93
N PRO A 602 -7.98 11.82 -5.16
CA PRO A 602 -7.18 10.59 -5.10
C PRO A 602 -7.16 9.93 -3.73
N ILE A 603 -7.23 10.72 -2.65
CA ILE A 603 -7.28 10.22 -1.26
C ILE A 603 -8.65 9.61 -0.97
N VAL A 604 -9.71 10.29 -1.40
CA VAL A 604 -11.10 9.83 -1.22
C VAL A 604 -11.37 8.54 -2.00
N LEU A 605 -10.78 8.39 -3.18
CA LEU A 605 -10.94 7.20 -4.02
C LEU A 605 -9.94 6.07 -3.69
N TYR A 606 -9.05 6.23 -2.72
CA TYR A 606 -8.15 5.15 -2.31
C TYR A 606 -8.96 3.95 -1.81
N ALA A 607 -8.72 2.76 -2.38
CA ALA A 607 -9.51 1.55 -2.14
C ALA A 607 -11.01 1.75 -2.36
N ALA A 608 -11.40 2.51 -3.39
CA ALA A 608 -12.79 2.65 -3.80
C ALA A 608 -13.36 1.34 -4.37
N GLU A 609 -12.48 0.43 -4.81
CA GLU A 609 -12.81 -0.87 -5.38
C GLU A 609 -13.72 -1.70 -4.44
N ILE A 610 -13.46 -1.70 -3.14
CA ILE A 610 -14.25 -2.45 -2.15
C ILE A 610 -15.66 -1.88 -1.92
N LEU A 611 -15.90 -0.60 -2.27
CA LEU A 611 -17.21 0.04 -2.11
C LEU A 611 -18.26 -0.50 -3.10
N ALA A 612 -17.88 -1.40 -4.01
CA ALA A 612 -18.82 -2.18 -4.82
C ALA A 612 -19.84 -2.94 -3.96
N LEU A 613 -19.45 -3.32 -2.73
CA LEU A 613 -20.30 -4.04 -1.77
C LEU A 613 -21.26 -3.13 -1.00
N HIS A 614 -21.13 -1.81 -1.11
CA HIS A 614 -21.94 -0.86 -0.36
C HIS A 614 -22.95 -0.14 -1.28
N GLY A 615 -24.23 -0.51 -1.19
CA GLY A 615 -25.29 -0.07 -2.12
C GLY A 615 -25.49 1.45 -2.25
N GLN A 616 -25.22 2.25 -1.21
CA GLN A 616 -25.37 3.73 -1.27
C GLN A 616 -24.06 4.51 -1.47
N ALA A 617 -22.93 3.84 -1.73
CA ALA A 617 -21.63 4.50 -1.77
C ALA A 617 -21.56 5.58 -2.86
N GLU A 618 -22.07 5.26 -4.04
CA GLU A 618 -22.10 6.18 -5.18
C GLU A 618 -22.88 7.47 -4.85
N ALA A 619 -24.10 7.32 -4.32
CA ALA A 619 -24.96 8.45 -3.97
C ALA A 619 -24.33 9.35 -2.92
N LYS A 620 -23.78 8.75 -1.85
CA LYS A 620 -23.12 9.50 -0.76
C LYS A 620 -21.88 10.25 -1.26
N LEU A 621 -21.07 9.65 -2.14
CA LEU A 621 -19.91 10.32 -2.75
C LEU A 621 -20.33 11.46 -3.69
N ASN A 622 -21.39 11.28 -4.48
CA ASN A 622 -21.93 12.35 -5.33
C ASN A 622 -22.46 13.52 -4.50
N THR A 623 -23.14 13.25 -3.39
CA THR A 623 -23.59 14.28 -2.44
C THR A 623 -22.42 15.04 -1.82
N LEU A 624 -21.34 14.34 -1.44
CA LEU A 624 -20.12 14.97 -0.94
C LEU A 624 -19.52 15.94 -1.97
N GLN A 625 -19.34 15.49 -3.21
CA GLN A 625 -18.80 16.33 -4.29
C GLN A 625 -19.72 17.53 -4.59
N ALA A 626 -21.04 17.33 -4.58
CA ALA A 626 -22.00 18.42 -4.72
C ALA A 626 -21.84 19.46 -3.60
N GLY A 627 -21.65 19.02 -2.36
CA GLY A 627 -21.36 19.91 -1.22
C GLY A 627 -20.07 20.71 -1.39
N TRP A 628 -19.04 20.10 -1.97
CA TRP A 628 -17.80 20.80 -2.32
C TRP A 628 -18.02 21.86 -3.40
N ALA A 629 -18.72 21.50 -4.48
CA ALA A 629 -19.02 22.43 -5.56
C ALA A 629 -19.83 23.63 -5.06
N LYS A 630 -20.89 23.38 -4.30
CA LYS A 630 -21.71 24.44 -3.69
C LYS A 630 -20.91 25.34 -2.76
N THR A 631 -19.94 24.77 -2.05
CA THR A 631 -19.02 25.54 -1.21
C THR A 631 -18.17 26.49 -2.04
N LEU A 632 -17.53 26.00 -3.10
CA LEU A 632 -16.68 26.82 -3.96
C LEU A 632 -17.45 27.94 -4.66
N LEU A 633 -18.71 27.68 -5.01
CA LEU A 633 -19.60 28.64 -5.68
C LEU A 633 -20.33 29.59 -4.71
N GLY A 634 -20.12 29.46 -3.39
CA GLY A 634 -20.76 30.33 -2.40
C GLY A 634 -22.25 30.07 -2.17
N CYS A 635 -22.77 28.91 -2.57
CA CYS A 635 -24.20 28.57 -2.54
C CYS A 635 -24.53 27.40 -1.60
N ARG A 636 -23.76 27.24 -0.50
CA ARG A 636 -23.90 26.12 0.47
C ARG A 636 -25.34 25.90 0.94
N ASN A 637 -26.06 26.97 1.25
CA ASN A 637 -27.42 26.93 1.78
C ASN A 637 -28.50 26.98 0.69
N SER A 638 -28.10 27.03 -0.58
CA SER A 638 -29.05 27.08 -1.69
C SER A 638 -29.69 25.70 -1.89
N GLN A 639 -31.00 25.65 -1.66
CA GLN A 639 -31.84 24.52 -2.05
C GLN A 639 -32.07 24.48 -3.57
N TRP A 640 -31.96 25.63 -4.24
CA TRP A 640 -32.25 25.79 -5.67
C TRP A 640 -31.12 25.28 -6.57
N MET A 641 -29.85 25.48 -6.20
CA MET A 641 -28.74 24.97 -6.98
C MET A 641 -28.62 23.45 -6.81
N ARG A 642 -28.77 22.71 -7.90
CA ARG A 642 -28.63 21.25 -7.90
C ARG A 642 -27.18 20.81 -7.89
N GLY A 643 -26.93 19.64 -7.31
CA GLY A 643 -25.58 19.12 -7.12
C GLY A 643 -24.81 18.91 -8.42
N SER A 644 -25.43 18.27 -9.42
CA SER A 644 -24.83 18.01 -10.74
C SER A 644 -24.49 19.31 -11.49
N LEU A 645 -25.36 20.32 -11.43
CA LEU A 645 -25.12 21.64 -12.03
C LEU A 645 -23.98 22.36 -11.32
N ALA A 646 -23.93 22.33 -9.99
CA ALA A 646 -22.82 22.90 -9.23
C ALA A 646 -21.48 22.23 -9.60
N VAL A 647 -21.47 20.90 -9.67
CA VAL A 647 -20.29 20.11 -10.08
C VAL A 647 -19.82 20.51 -11.49
N ALA A 648 -20.74 20.62 -12.45
CA ALA A 648 -20.42 21.05 -13.80
C ALA A 648 -19.88 22.50 -13.85
N GLN A 649 -20.44 23.41 -13.04
CA GLN A 649 -20.00 24.80 -12.96
C GLN A 649 -18.58 24.94 -12.38
N CYS A 650 -18.16 24.00 -11.53
CA CYS A 650 -16.76 23.90 -11.09
C CYS A 650 -15.82 23.33 -12.16
N GLY A 651 -16.32 23.03 -13.36
CA GLY A 651 -15.55 22.41 -14.45
C GLY A 651 -15.27 20.92 -14.22
N TRP A 652 -15.97 20.28 -13.28
CA TRP A 652 -15.79 18.86 -13.01
C TRP A 652 -16.69 18.03 -13.94
N GLN A 653 -16.07 17.33 -14.87
CA GLN A 653 -16.76 16.56 -15.90
C GLN A 653 -17.26 15.19 -15.42
N THR A 654 -16.69 14.66 -14.34
CA THR A 654 -17.00 13.33 -13.84
C THR A 654 -17.42 13.39 -12.38
N ARG A 655 -18.53 12.71 -12.06
CA ARG A 655 -19.00 12.62 -10.69
C ARG A 655 -18.11 11.71 -9.86
N LEU A 656 -18.00 11.98 -8.57
CA LEU A 656 -17.12 11.21 -7.67
C LEU A 656 -17.54 9.74 -7.54
N GLY A 657 -18.85 9.48 -7.49
CA GLY A 657 -19.40 8.13 -7.53
C GLY A 657 -19.11 7.43 -8.86
N THR A 658 -19.12 8.15 -9.98
CA THR A 658 -18.73 7.60 -11.29
C THR A 658 -17.25 7.23 -11.34
N LEU A 659 -16.37 8.04 -10.74
CA LEU A 659 -14.95 7.70 -10.61
C LEU A 659 -14.72 6.48 -9.71
N MET A 660 -15.55 6.28 -8.68
CA MET A 660 -15.56 5.05 -7.87
C MET A 660 -15.91 3.84 -8.73
N VAL A 661 -16.99 3.91 -9.53
CA VAL A 661 -17.38 2.84 -10.46
C VAL A 661 -16.28 2.57 -11.50
N GLU A 662 -15.65 3.61 -12.07
CA GLU A 662 -14.50 3.45 -12.98
C GLU A 662 -13.38 2.63 -12.31
N ARG A 663 -13.05 2.93 -11.04
CA ARG A 663 -12.03 2.17 -10.29
C ARG A 663 -12.42 0.72 -10.02
N ILE A 664 -13.68 0.48 -9.64
CA ILE A 664 -14.19 -0.87 -9.40
C ILE A 664 -14.04 -1.74 -10.65
N ILE A 665 -14.51 -1.25 -11.81
CA ILE A 665 -14.46 -1.99 -13.08
C ILE A 665 -13.00 -2.21 -13.54
N VAL A 666 -12.15 -1.19 -13.42
CA VAL A 666 -10.72 -1.33 -13.75
C VAL A 666 -10.00 -2.24 -12.75
N GLY A 667 -10.48 -2.32 -11.50
CA GLY A 667 -10.02 -3.27 -10.49
C GLY A 667 -10.25 -4.72 -10.91
N LEU A 668 -11.44 -5.04 -11.42
CA LEU A 668 -11.74 -6.38 -11.97
C LEU A 668 -10.84 -6.69 -13.18
N ALA A 669 -10.72 -5.76 -14.13
CA ALA A 669 -9.81 -5.93 -15.27
C ALA A 669 -8.35 -6.13 -14.84
N ARG A 670 -7.92 -5.46 -13.75
CA ARG A 670 -6.58 -5.66 -13.17
C ARG A 670 -6.40 -7.10 -12.68
N ILE A 671 -7.36 -7.63 -11.92
CA ILE A 671 -7.34 -9.02 -11.45
C ILE A 671 -7.33 -10.01 -12.63
N GLN A 672 -8.18 -9.79 -13.64
CA GLN A 672 -8.25 -10.63 -14.84
C GLN A 672 -6.96 -10.61 -15.70
N THR A 673 -6.11 -9.60 -15.51
CA THR A 673 -4.79 -9.51 -16.16
C THR A 673 -3.66 -9.96 -15.25
N TYR A 674 -3.90 -10.47 -14.04
CA TYR A 674 -2.88 -11.06 -13.17
C TYR A 674 -2.47 -12.47 -13.64
N PRO A 675 -1.29 -12.97 -13.22
CA PRO A 675 -0.93 -14.36 -13.49
C PRO A 675 -2.02 -15.32 -13.02
N ALA A 676 -2.26 -16.41 -13.75
CA ALA A 676 -3.31 -17.37 -13.42
C ALA A 676 -3.15 -18.00 -12.01
N TRP A 677 -1.92 -18.10 -11.52
CA TRP A 677 -1.61 -18.59 -10.16
C TRP A 677 -1.81 -17.54 -9.07
N HIS A 678 -2.04 -16.27 -9.41
CA HIS A 678 -2.18 -15.20 -8.42
C HIS A 678 -3.45 -15.42 -7.59
N PRO A 679 -3.42 -15.31 -6.25
CA PRO A 679 -4.58 -15.60 -5.40
C PRO A 679 -5.86 -14.88 -5.84
N ALA A 680 -5.78 -13.57 -6.11
CA ALA A 680 -6.93 -12.81 -6.65
C ALA A 680 -7.49 -13.33 -7.98
N ALA A 681 -6.63 -13.78 -8.90
CA ALA A 681 -7.07 -14.28 -10.20
C ALA A 681 -7.78 -15.63 -10.03
N VAL A 682 -7.24 -16.51 -9.19
CA VAL A 682 -7.88 -17.79 -8.85
C VAL A 682 -9.22 -17.55 -8.15
N MET A 683 -9.28 -16.67 -7.14
CA MET A 683 -10.53 -16.33 -6.45
C MET A 683 -11.57 -15.70 -7.39
N CYS A 684 -11.14 -14.84 -8.31
CA CYS A 684 -12.03 -14.28 -9.32
C CYS A 684 -12.61 -15.38 -10.22
N PHE A 685 -11.78 -16.31 -10.69
CA PHE A 685 -12.22 -17.45 -11.48
C PHE A 685 -13.23 -18.33 -10.71
N LEU A 686 -12.91 -18.70 -9.47
CA LEU A 686 -13.79 -19.51 -8.62
C LEU A 686 -15.14 -18.84 -8.32
N THR A 687 -15.19 -17.51 -8.30
CA THR A 687 -16.43 -16.76 -8.04
C THR A 687 -17.28 -16.54 -9.28
N GLU A 688 -16.68 -16.48 -10.48
CA GLU A 688 -17.39 -16.36 -11.75
C GLU A 688 -18.34 -17.56 -11.98
N ASP A 689 -17.99 -18.74 -11.48
CA ASP A 689 -18.81 -19.97 -11.58
C ASP A 689 -19.79 -20.16 -10.41
N SER A 690 -19.79 -19.26 -9.41
CA SER A 690 -20.62 -19.37 -8.21
C SER A 690 -21.89 -18.51 -8.29
N LEU A 691 -22.97 -18.95 -7.64
CA LEU A 691 -24.18 -18.12 -7.42
C LEU A 691 -24.05 -17.18 -6.21
N ALA A 692 -22.87 -17.11 -5.60
CA ALA A 692 -22.64 -16.32 -4.41
C ALA A 692 -22.72 -14.81 -4.68
N ASP A 693 -23.28 -14.07 -3.73
CA ASP A 693 -23.26 -12.61 -3.75
C ASP A 693 -21.87 -12.09 -3.35
N THR A 694 -20.98 -12.02 -4.33
CA THR A 694 -19.57 -11.69 -4.14
C THR A 694 -19.25 -10.30 -4.65
N TRP A 695 -18.06 -9.80 -4.31
CA TRP A 695 -17.54 -8.59 -4.93
C TRP A 695 -17.53 -8.66 -6.47
N VAL A 696 -17.18 -9.82 -7.05
CA VAL A 696 -17.17 -10.02 -8.52
C VAL A 696 -18.59 -9.91 -9.10
N SER A 697 -19.59 -10.56 -8.50
CA SER A 697 -20.97 -10.47 -8.98
C SER A 697 -21.53 -9.04 -8.86
N ARG A 698 -21.16 -8.30 -7.80
CA ARG A 698 -21.49 -6.87 -7.66
C ARG A 698 -20.82 -6.01 -8.72
N VAL A 699 -19.57 -6.27 -9.09
CA VAL A 699 -18.91 -5.55 -10.20
C VAL A 699 -19.62 -5.84 -11.53
N HIS A 700 -19.98 -7.10 -11.81
CA HIS A 700 -20.76 -7.43 -12.99
C HIS A 700 -22.12 -6.74 -13.01
N GLY A 701 -22.81 -6.65 -11.86
CA GLY A 701 -24.03 -5.86 -11.73
C GLY A 701 -23.84 -4.38 -12.08
N LEU A 702 -22.70 -3.78 -11.72
CA LEU A 702 -22.36 -2.41 -12.13
C LEU A 702 -22.07 -2.29 -13.62
N MET A 703 -21.41 -3.29 -14.22
CA MET A 703 -21.10 -3.32 -15.66
C MET A 703 -22.34 -3.54 -16.53
N ASN A 704 -23.36 -4.20 -16.00
CA ASN A 704 -24.64 -4.50 -16.66
C ASN A 704 -25.78 -3.56 -16.20
N ASN A 705 -25.46 -2.45 -15.55
CA ASN A 705 -26.47 -1.54 -15.00
C ASN A 705 -27.35 -0.94 -16.10
N ILE A 706 -28.67 -0.98 -15.92
CA ILE A 706 -29.69 -0.48 -16.87
C ILE A 706 -29.51 1.01 -17.19
N ALA A 707 -28.86 1.78 -16.32
CA ALA A 707 -28.55 3.19 -16.55
C ALA A 707 -27.41 3.41 -17.57
N LEU A 708 -26.75 2.35 -18.04
CA LEU A 708 -25.77 2.38 -19.12
C LEU A 708 -26.49 2.13 -20.45
N GLU A 709 -26.13 2.89 -21.50
CA GLU A 709 -26.68 2.67 -22.85
C GLU A 709 -26.31 1.28 -23.40
N THR A 710 -25.10 0.82 -23.09
CA THR A 710 -24.60 -0.50 -23.42
C THR A 710 -23.84 -1.09 -22.23
N PRO A 711 -23.98 -2.40 -21.93
CA PRO A 711 -23.16 -3.06 -20.94
C PRO A 711 -21.67 -2.86 -21.21
N ILE A 712 -20.88 -2.68 -20.16
CA ILE A 712 -19.43 -2.55 -20.28
C ILE A 712 -18.85 -3.97 -20.40
N PRO A 713 -18.21 -4.35 -21.52
CA PRO A 713 -17.61 -5.68 -21.65
C PRO A 713 -16.38 -5.81 -20.76
N THR A 714 -16.04 -7.03 -20.33
CA THR A 714 -14.78 -7.29 -19.60
C THR A 714 -13.56 -7.01 -20.47
N VAL A 715 -12.36 -6.92 -19.88
CA VAL A 715 -11.13 -6.66 -20.65
C VAL A 715 -10.90 -7.72 -21.75
N TRP A 716 -11.22 -8.99 -21.44
CA TRP A 716 -11.15 -10.10 -22.38
C TRP A 716 -12.24 -10.08 -23.46
N LYS A 717 -13.44 -9.59 -23.13
CA LYS A 717 -14.58 -9.51 -24.06
C LYS A 717 -14.67 -8.18 -24.82
N SER A 718 -13.76 -7.24 -24.56
CA SER A 718 -13.81 -5.88 -25.13
C SER A 718 -13.47 -5.79 -26.62
N GLY A 719 -12.86 -6.83 -27.20
CA GLY A 719 -12.37 -6.81 -28.59
C GLY A 719 -11.16 -5.88 -28.84
N LEU A 720 -10.70 -5.12 -27.85
CA LEU A 720 -9.60 -4.16 -28.00
C LEU A 720 -8.22 -4.80 -28.12
N PHE A 721 -8.03 -6.00 -27.55
CA PHE A 721 -6.71 -6.61 -27.43
C PHE A 721 -6.72 -8.03 -27.99
N PRO A 722 -5.73 -8.39 -28.82
CA PRO A 722 -5.51 -9.79 -29.19
C PRO A 722 -5.24 -10.66 -27.95
N PRO A 723 -5.70 -11.92 -27.90
CA PRO A 723 -5.48 -12.82 -26.76
C PRO A 723 -4.00 -12.96 -26.36
N GLY A 724 -3.07 -12.91 -27.33
CA GLY A 724 -1.63 -12.96 -27.07
C GLY A 724 -1.12 -11.80 -26.21
N ILE A 725 -1.66 -10.58 -26.40
CA ILE A 725 -1.28 -9.40 -25.60
C ILE A 725 -1.80 -9.54 -24.17
N LEU A 726 -3.01 -10.07 -23.99
CA LEU A 726 -3.57 -10.30 -22.66
C LEU A 726 -2.80 -11.38 -21.90
N LYS A 727 -2.40 -12.48 -22.58
CA LYS A 727 -1.50 -13.49 -22.01
C LYS A 727 -0.12 -12.91 -21.66
N LEU A 728 0.41 -12.00 -22.46
CA LEU A 728 1.66 -11.29 -22.15
C LEU A 728 1.50 -10.37 -20.94
N ALA A 729 0.37 -9.65 -20.85
CA ALA A 729 0.04 -8.78 -19.71
C ALA A 729 -0.02 -9.55 -18.38
N GLN A 730 -0.38 -10.84 -18.40
CA GLN A 730 -0.32 -11.70 -17.22
C GLN A 730 1.11 -11.84 -16.68
N LYS A 731 2.10 -11.91 -17.56
CA LYS A 731 3.52 -12.10 -17.22
C LYS A 731 4.28 -10.77 -17.02
N ASP A 732 3.93 -9.73 -17.76
CA ASP A 732 4.67 -8.45 -17.78
C ASP A 732 3.84 -7.29 -17.19
N ALA A 733 4.33 -6.69 -16.09
CA ALA A 733 3.68 -5.59 -15.40
C ALA A 733 3.65 -4.26 -16.20
N SER A 734 4.57 -4.03 -17.13
CA SER A 734 4.56 -2.87 -18.02
C SER A 734 3.45 -2.99 -19.07
N VAL A 735 3.34 -4.15 -19.71
CA VAL A 735 2.29 -4.47 -20.69
C VAL A 735 0.92 -4.42 -20.01
N ARG A 736 0.80 -4.98 -18.81
CA ARG A 736 -0.42 -4.89 -17.98
C ARG A 736 -0.88 -3.46 -17.75
N ARG A 737 0.04 -2.56 -17.40
CA ARG A 737 -0.27 -1.13 -17.21
C ARG A 737 -0.76 -0.47 -18.50
N ALA A 738 -0.19 -0.83 -19.65
CA ALA A 738 -0.61 -0.32 -20.95
C ALA A 738 -2.02 -0.81 -21.34
N VAL A 739 -2.30 -2.12 -21.16
CA VAL A 739 -3.62 -2.72 -21.39
C VAL A 739 -4.68 -2.03 -20.51
N LEU A 740 -4.44 -1.94 -19.20
CA LEU A 740 -5.39 -1.35 -18.26
C LEU A 740 -5.63 0.14 -18.54
N LYS A 741 -4.59 0.89 -18.92
CA LYS A 741 -4.73 2.30 -19.32
C LYS A 741 -5.62 2.44 -20.55
N THR A 742 -5.40 1.60 -21.55
CA THR A 742 -6.13 1.62 -22.83
C THR A 742 -7.59 1.21 -22.63
N TYR A 743 -7.84 0.09 -21.94
CA TYR A 743 -9.17 -0.38 -21.59
C TYR A 743 -9.98 0.67 -20.81
N ARG A 744 -9.36 1.31 -19.80
CA ARG A 744 -9.99 2.40 -19.06
C ARG A 744 -10.41 3.56 -19.96
N LEU A 745 -9.54 4.01 -20.86
CA LEU A 745 -9.76 5.20 -21.68
C LEU A 745 -10.71 4.96 -22.85
N GLN A 746 -10.70 3.76 -23.45
CA GLN A 746 -11.45 3.47 -24.67
C GLN A 746 -12.77 2.74 -24.44
N VAL A 747 -12.93 2.03 -23.30
CA VAL A 747 -14.15 1.26 -23.01
C VAL A 747 -14.88 1.81 -21.79
N VAL A 748 -14.21 1.81 -20.62
CA VAL A 748 -14.89 2.12 -19.35
C VAL A 748 -15.31 3.59 -19.27
N ARG A 749 -14.38 4.51 -19.52
CA ARG A 749 -14.63 5.95 -19.35
C ARG A 749 -15.66 6.50 -20.33
N PRO A 750 -15.67 6.15 -21.63
CA PRO A 750 -16.72 6.59 -22.55
C PRO A 750 -18.13 6.17 -22.09
N ALA A 751 -18.31 4.90 -21.71
CA ALA A 751 -19.61 4.41 -21.23
C ALA A 751 -20.09 5.16 -19.97
N LEU A 752 -19.18 5.41 -19.03
CA LEU A 752 -19.49 6.16 -17.81
C LEU A 752 -19.70 7.67 -18.05
N ALA A 753 -19.03 8.26 -19.04
CA ALA A 753 -19.23 9.65 -19.42
C ALA A 753 -20.65 9.90 -19.96
N THR A 754 -21.17 8.95 -20.74
CA THR A 754 -22.55 9.02 -21.24
C THR A 754 -23.58 8.99 -20.10
N ARG A 755 -23.36 8.13 -19.10
CA ARG A 755 -24.15 8.09 -17.88
C ARG A 755 -24.11 9.41 -17.10
N ASP A 756 -22.94 10.05 -16.99
CA ASP A 756 -22.80 11.37 -16.35
C ASP A 756 -23.50 12.48 -17.14
N ALA A 757 -23.41 12.45 -18.47
CA ALA A 757 -24.13 13.38 -19.33
C ALA A 757 -25.65 13.23 -19.17
N ALA A 758 -26.17 12.01 -19.09
CA ALA A 758 -27.58 11.75 -18.85
C ALA A 758 -28.04 12.30 -17.48
N ALA A 759 -27.24 12.11 -16.43
CA ALA A 759 -27.52 12.66 -15.11
C ALA A 759 -27.53 14.21 -15.10
N PHE A 760 -26.58 14.84 -15.80
CA PHE A 760 -26.55 16.29 -15.98
C PHE A 760 -27.78 16.79 -16.72
N ARG A 761 -28.15 16.18 -17.86
CA ARG A 761 -29.34 16.54 -18.64
C ARG A 761 -30.61 16.49 -17.79
N LYS A 762 -30.79 15.40 -17.04
CA LYS A 762 -31.93 15.23 -16.12
C LYS A 762 -32.08 16.36 -15.10
N ASP A 763 -30.98 16.98 -14.67
CA ASP A 763 -31.04 18.12 -13.74
C ASP A 763 -31.11 19.47 -14.44
N ALA A 764 -30.51 19.61 -15.62
CA ALA A 764 -30.57 20.82 -16.44
C ALA A 764 -31.95 21.08 -17.04
N ASP A 765 -32.71 20.01 -17.34
CA ASP A 765 -34.05 20.09 -17.93
C ASP A 765 -35.14 20.46 -16.89
N LYS A 766 -34.83 20.43 -15.59
CA LYS A 766 -35.82 20.78 -14.55
C LYS A 766 -35.79 22.29 -14.28
N VAL A 767 -36.98 22.90 -14.27
CA VAL A 767 -37.17 24.31 -13.94
C VAL A 767 -36.87 24.54 -12.44
N PRO A 768 -35.89 25.38 -12.08
CA PRO A 768 -35.67 25.74 -10.68
C PRO A 768 -36.87 26.55 -10.14
N TYR A 769 -37.27 26.29 -8.89
CA TYR A 769 -38.36 27.04 -8.25
C TYR A 769 -38.03 28.54 -8.22
N GLY A 770 -38.94 29.37 -8.75
CA GLY A 770 -38.75 30.82 -8.88
C GLY A 770 -38.09 31.29 -10.19
N PHE A 771 -37.63 30.38 -11.05
CA PHE A 771 -37.14 30.71 -12.39
C PHE A 771 -38.17 30.25 -13.45
N GLY A 772 -38.51 31.12 -14.39
CA GLY A 772 -39.49 30.82 -15.45
C GLY A 772 -38.96 29.92 -16.58
N CYS A 773 -37.72 29.44 -16.50
CA CYS A 773 -37.08 28.63 -17.53
C CYS A 773 -36.09 27.61 -16.93
N CYS A 774 -35.78 26.55 -17.66
CA CYS A 774 -34.77 25.57 -17.25
C CYS A 774 -33.35 26.01 -17.64
N PHE A 775 -32.33 25.40 -17.05
CA PHE A 775 -30.93 25.75 -17.33
C PHE A 775 -30.56 25.54 -18.80
N ARG A 776 -31.15 24.54 -19.45
CA ARG A 776 -30.92 24.24 -20.87
C ARG A 776 -31.47 25.33 -21.79
N SER A 777 -32.64 25.88 -21.50
CA SER A 777 -33.19 27.02 -22.25
C SER A 777 -32.31 28.27 -22.14
N LEU A 778 -31.66 28.49 -20.99
CA LEU A 778 -30.68 29.57 -20.84
C LEU A 778 -29.41 29.34 -21.67
N GLN A 779 -28.92 28.09 -21.75
CA GLN A 779 -27.76 27.76 -22.59
C GLN A 779 -28.04 27.86 -24.09
N GLN A 780 -29.28 27.62 -24.53
CA GLN A 780 -29.67 27.71 -25.95
C GLN A 780 -29.92 29.16 -26.40
N GLY A 781 -30.32 30.05 -25.48
CA GLY A 781 -30.53 31.48 -25.77
C GLY A 781 -29.26 32.34 -25.75
N LEU A 782 -28.16 31.83 -25.17
CA LEU A 782 -26.86 32.49 -25.16
C LEU A 782 -25.96 31.86 -26.24
N MET A 783 -25.53 32.65 -27.23
CA MET A 783 -24.45 32.27 -28.16
C MET A 783 -23.26 31.65 -27.41
N PRO A 784 -22.48 30.73 -28.01
CA PRO A 784 -21.51 29.89 -27.29
C PRO A 784 -20.37 30.74 -26.71
N LEU A 785 -20.56 31.24 -25.50
CA LEU A 785 -19.51 31.89 -24.73
C LEU A 785 -18.64 30.81 -24.08
N PRO A 786 -17.31 30.99 -24.04
CA PRO A 786 -16.41 30.04 -23.38
C PRO A 786 -16.81 29.86 -21.91
N ALA A 787 -16.67 28.64 -21.39
CA ALA A 787 -17.08 28.17 -20.06
C ALA A 787 -16.53 28.96 -18.83
N ALA A 788 -15.86 30.09 -19.04
CA ALA A 788 -15.22 30.91 -18.00
C ALA A 788 -16.08 32.09 -17.47
N PHE A 789 -17.28 32.34 -17.98
CA PHE A 789 -17.98 33.62 -17.72
C PHE A 789 -19.04 33.66 -16.60
N PHE A 790 -19.41 32.55 -15.97
CA PHE A 790 -20.42 32.55 -14.91
C PHE A 790 -19.80 32.49 -13.51
N VAL A 791 -19.13 33.56 -13.08
CA VAL A 791 -18.72 33.76 -11.66
C VAL A 791 -19.22 35.11 -11.10
N ALA A 792 -19.91 35.93 -11.88
CA ALA A 792 -20.28 37.29 -11.48
C ALA A 792 -21.75 37.42 -11.00
N VAL A 793 -22.26 36.52 -10.16
CA VAL A 793 -23.49 36.82 -9.37
C VAL A 793 -23.41 36.10 -8.03
N GLY A 794 -22.73 36.71 -7.05
CA GLY A 794 -22.50 36.04 -5.77
C GLY A 794 -21.89 36.94 -4.70
N ARG A 795 -22.28 38.22 -4.67
CA ARG A 795 -22.16 39.14 -3.52
C ARG A 795 -22.83 40.46 -3.88
N ALA A 796 -24.16 40.51 -3.85
CA ALA A 796 -24.85 41.76 -3.62
C ALA A 796 -24.90 41.97 -2.10
N PRO A 797 -24.51 43.14 -1.56
CA PRO A 797 -24.97 43.57 -0.25
C PRO A 797 -26.50 43.64 -0.31
N SER A 798 -27.13 43.26 0.79
CA SER A 798 -28.56 43.42 1.06
C SER A 798 -29.23 44.56 0.28
N GLY A 799 -30.21 44.19 -0.55
CA GLY A 799 -31.13 45.13 -1.20
C GLY A 799 -30.71 45.53 -2.61
N HIS A 800 -31.04 44.69 -3.60
CA HIS A 800 -31.75 45.04 -4.84
C HIS A 800 -31.81 43.81 -5.75
N GLN A 801 -33.03 43.44 -6.14
CA GLN A 801 -33.27 42.48 -7.23
C GLN A 801 -32.85 43.14 -8.55
N VAL A 802 -32.01 42.47 -9.34
CA VAL A 802 -31.87 42.75 -10.76
C VAL A 802 -31.82 41.40 -11.50
N LEU A 803 -32.61 41.37 -12.58
CA LEU A 803 -33.06 40.26 -13.44
C LEU A 803 -32.07 39.13 -13.74
#